data_AF-A0A662AUG8-F1
#
_entry.id   AF-A0A662AUG8-F1
#
_cell.length_a   1.000
_cell.length_b   1.000
_cell.length_c   1.000
_cell.angle_alpha   90.00
_cell.angle_beta   90.00
_cell.angle_gamma   90.00
#
_symmetry.space_group_name_H-M   'P 1'
#
loop_
_entity.id
_entity.type
_entity.pdbx_description
1 polymer ?
#
loop_
_entity_poly.entity_id
_entity_poly.type
_entity_poly.pdbx_seq_one_letter_code
_entity_poly.pdbx_strand_id
1 'polypeptide(L)'
;MDNKPVILLFALVLHLWGCKQHLPEESDNKKGVKIGVSKYSPFGVGEKRIYEQAVFVPEEWAYLRPFFTRKKEDGERFARTRNSKEEIVYKVEKNIQGYCVYTTNKPGIECDYYNDLSFFVSKNGRDWRAVATTLDEKKRGIYVVTQPNDPEWVNVQHFVFKDMGGSYLKIQWNNEENHMDSPQINRVEINYADSPYDGWKNMLIDECLDFSKTYDHSEHIQVDSGNPSNHRSVIVYADEDVLEQEIKYAVEGGVDYFIWLMAEKTSSHSWSIEQYLSIPNYQDIGFCVELHLSNELPDSGEPFLNETWEEYCHRLVRYFSEPNYVTVLDNRPLVYTICNVSDADVKKLRKIALEAGFNDPYIVDAYWGKPGTPMADARSEYNGTNGFIADIWDYYGNQDQLRIVPNFGTGMNDVCRTPNPPPWGNWGVDKPFLKPNEIRQGLQEALDYVVENPEICEAGILTVFDWDSQTEAGWICPGLAENGSVKKERLEIFKEVLVSGEPVQYEKKRIEMGENLVFNPGFEVNQTRRHRPVGWHTDIDETADPNMIYAFVSVEGGYQSDHCGIISSGSDYKVTAFQDISEIAEGVYTLSATIKCSGSQDTLQMFISGQGGDKLDCDINKTDAWTKISIEDIPITSGQCTLGFYSTSPAHEWLLFDDIELKKSINR
;
A
#
# COMPACT_ATOMS: atom_id res chain seq x y z
N MET A 1 62.99 55.55 17.74
CA MET A 1 62.74 54.85 19.01
C MET A 1 61.30 55.05 19.44
N ASP A 2 60.33 54.16 19.20
CA ASP A 2 60.01 53.19 18.13
C ASP A 2 58.90 52.31 18.73
N ASN A 3 58.08 51.72 17.84
CA ASN A 3 57.12 50.63 18.08
C ASN A 3 55.77 50.93 18.77
N LYS A 4 54.69 50.77 17.97
CA LYS A 4 53.37 50.24 18.38
C LYS A 4 53.44 48.70 18.44
N PRO A 5 52.48 47.98 19.07
CA PRO A 5 51.19 47.59 18.46
C PRO A 5 49.98 48.01 19.34
N VAL A 6 48.70 48.18 18.93
CA VAL A 6 47.77 47.49 17.98
C VAL A 6 47.00 46.30 18.63
N ILE A 7 45.65 46.26 18.45
CA ILE A 7 44.62 45.28 18.89
C ILE A 7 44.37 45.21 20.44
N LEU A 8 43.19 44.99 21.05
CA LEU A 8 41.79 44.68 20.62
C LEU A 8 40.76 45.68 21.18
N LEU A 9 39.72 45.96 20.38
CA LEU A 9 38.42 46.43 20.83
C LEU A 9 37.34 45.48 20.28
N PHE A 10 37.19 44.33 20.92
CA PHE A 10 36.22 43.28 20.54
C PHE A 10 35.62 42.65 21.80
N ALA A 11 34.57 43.27 22.32
CA ALA A 11 33.78 42.77 23.44
C ALA A 11 32.27 42.99 23.22
N LEU A 12 31.82 43.08 21.95
CA LEU A 12 30.43 43.38 21.61
C LEU A 12 29.92 42.70 20.32
N VAL A 13 30.45 41.51 19.96
CA VAL A 13 29.92 40.66 18.86
C VAL A 13 30.05 39.15 19.20
N LEU A 14 29.74 38.74 20.44
CA LEU A 14 29.79 37.33 20.88
C LEU A 14 28.56 36.92 21.71
N HIS A 15 27.38 37.23 21.19
CA HIS A 15 26.10 36.70 21.71
C HIS A 15 25.00 36.50 20.63
N LEU A 16 25.40 36.39 19.36
CA LEU A 16 24.46 36.23 18.23
C LEU A 16 24.86 35.17 17.19
N TRP A 17 25.89 34.34 17.46
CA TRP A 17 26.24 33.20 16.61
C TRP A 17 26.64 32.02 17.51
N GLY A 18 25.82 30.97 17.51
CA GLY A 18 25.93 29.90 18.50
C GLY A 18 25.17 28.61 18.18
N CYS A 19 24.81 28.39 16.90
CA CYS A 19 24.45 27.06 16.39
C CYS A 19 24.56 27.03 14.85
N LYS A 20 25.79 27.10 14.34
CA LYS A 20 26.11 26.61 12.99
C LYS A 20 26.71 25.21 13.14
N GLN A 21 25.89 24.18 13.03
CA GLN A 21 26.43 22.90 12.56
C GLN A 21 26.94 23.11 11.13
N HIS A 22 28.16 22.64 10.85
CA HIS A 22 28.66 22.59 9.48
C HIS A 22 27.96 21.44 8.76
N LEU A 23 26.98 21.76 7.92
CA LEU A 23 26.80 21.03 6.67
C LEU A 23 27.71 21.70 5.62
N PRO A 24 28.26 20.96 4.64
CA PRO A 24 29.13 21.55 3.63
C PRO A 24 28.41 22.62 2.80
N GLU A 25 29.13 23.67 2.39
CA GLU A 25 28.72 24.48 1.23
C GLU A 25 29.03 23.70 -0.06
N GLU A 26 28.41 22.53 -0.20
CA GLU A 26 28.35 21.76 -1.44
C GLU A 26 27.14 22.22 -2.27
N SER A 27 27.18 22.02 -3.58
CA SER A 27 26.11 22.38 -4.50
C SER A 27 24.82 21.67 -4.11
N ASP A 28 23.83 22.40 -3.61
CA ASP A 28 22.49 21.86 -3.38
C ASP A 28 21.80 21.58 -4.72
N ASN A 29 22.00 20.37 -5.23
CA ASN A 29 21.48 19.92 -6.51
C ASN A 29 19.94 19.72 -6.49
N LYS A 30 19.34 19.69 -5.29
CA LYS A 30 17.88 19.83 -5.10
C LYS A 30 17.37 21.25 -5.40
N LYS A 31 18.26 22.25 -5.53
CA LYS A 31 17.92 23.65 -5.84
C LYS A 31 16.94 24.27 -4.81
N GLY A 32 17.03 23.88 -3.55
CA GLY A 32 16.13 24.31 -2.47
C GLY A 32 14.78 23.58 -2.41
N VAL A 33 14.53 22.58 -3.27
CA VAL A 33 13.33 21.73 -3.21
C VAL A 33 13.47 20.72 -2.07
N LYS A 34 12.46 20.64 -1.20
CA LYS A 34 12.39 19.62 -0.15
C LYS A 34 11.84 18.30 -0.71
N ILE A 35 12.50 17.19 -0.39
CA ILE A 35 12.14 15.85 -0.85
C ILE A 35 11.43 15.08 0.27
N GLY A 36 10.12 14.92 0.12
CA GLY A 36 9.29 14.09 1.00
C GLY A 36 9.07 12.70 0.41
N VAL A 37 9.29 11.65 1.20
CA VAL A 37 9.09 10.26 0.73
C VAL A 37 8.05 9.57 1.61
N SER A 38 7.01 9.01 0.99
CA SER A 38 5.99 8.23 1.71
C SER A 38 6.59 6.97 2.31
N LYS A 39 6.27 6.68 3.57
CA LYS A 39 6.76 5.52 4.31
C LYS A 39 5.59 4.70 4.84
N TYR A 40 5.40 3.53 4.24
CA TYR A 40 4.24 2.67 4.45
C TYR A 40 4.47 1.65 5.56
N SER A 41 5.66 1.02 5.58
CA SER A 41 5.89 -0.20 6.36
C SER A 41 5.92 0.04 7.87
N PRO A 42 4.99 -0.56 8.64
CA PRO A 42 4.89 -0.28 10.06
C PRO A 42 5.82 -1.17 10.90
N PHE A 43 6.93 -0.60 11.39
CA PHE A 43 7.74 -1.23 12.45
C PHE A 43 6.89 -1.59 13.67
N GLY A 44 6.99 -2.83 14.15
CA GLY A 44 6.01 -3.50 15.00
C GLY A 44 6.63 -4.50 16.00
N VAL A 45 6.44 -4.28 17.30
CA VAL A 45 6.77 -5.24 18.38
C VAL A 45 5.46 -5.67 19.05
N GLY A 46 5.13 -6.95 18.91
CA GLY A 46 3.86 -7.50 19.41
C GLY A 46 2.68 -7.24 18.47
N GLU A 47 1.72 -8.17 18.46
CA GLU A 47 0.45 -8.22 17.70
C GLU A 47 0.49 -8.07 16.16
N LYS A 48 1.29 -7.18 15.59
CA LYS A 48 1.50 -7.03 14.14
C LYS A 48 2.97 -6.77 13.85
N ARG A 49 3.77 -7.84 13.75
CA ARG A 49 5.13 -7.73 13.21
C ARG A 49 5.06 -7.57 11.69
N ILE A 50 5.49 -6.40 11.26
CA ILE A 50 6.08 -6.00 9.97
C ILE A 50 6.21 -7.06 8.86
N TYR A 51 6.03 -6.60 7.61
CA TYR A 51 6.42 -7.24 6.34
C TYR A 51 5.44 -8.24 5.71
N GLU A 52 4.13 -7.96 5.77
CA GLU A 52 3.15 -8.57 4.84
C GLU A 52 3.63 -8.50 3.37
N GLN A 53 4.24 -7.38 2.95
CA GLN A 53 4.87 -7.25 1.62
C GLN A 53 5.85 -8.39 1.30
N ALA A 54 6.79 -8.72 2.19
CA ALA A 54 7.78 -9.77 1.95
C ALA A 54 7.19 -11.19 1.96
N VAL A 55 6.02 -11.36 2.61
CA VAL A 55 5.23 -12.61 2.59
C VAL A 55 4.42 -12.74 1.29
N PHE A 56 3.96 -11.62 0.71
CA PHE A 56 3.32 -11.64 -0.60
C PHE A 56 4.31 -12.02 -1.71
N VAL A 57 5.58 -11.59 -1.61
CA VAL A 57 6.68 -11.82 -2.56
C VAL A 57 7.07 -13.31 -2.69
N PRO A 58 6.75 -13.97 -3.81
CA PRO A 58 7.24 -15.31 -4.12
C PRO A 58 8.77 -15.36 -4.25
N GLU A 59 9.38 -16.55 -4.24
CA GLU A 59 10.85 -16.65 -4.28
C GLU A 59 11.45 -16.21 -5.62
N GLU A 60 10.71 -16.37 -6.73
CA GLU A 60 11.05 -15.83 -8.04
C GLU A 60 11.05 -14.29 -8.09
N TRP A 61 10.44 -13.63 -7.10
CA TRP A 61 10.46 -12.18 -6.89
C TRP A 61 11.33 -11.77 -5.69
N ALA A 62 12.15 -12.68 -5.12
CA ALA A 62 12.92 -12.43 -3.88
C ALA A 62 13.89 -11.23 -3.95
N TYR A 63 14.24 -10.76 -5.14
CA TYR A 63 15.02 -9.54 -5.36
C TYR A 63 14.26 -8.24 -5.01
N LEU A 64 12.93 -8.30 -4.86
CA LEU A 64 12.08 -7.23 -4.33
C LEU A 64 12.08 -7.21 -2.79
N ARG A 65 12.86 -8.02 -2.11
CA ARG A 65 12.91 -7.98 -0.63
C ARG A 65 13.84 -6.87 -0.14
N PRO A 66 13.41 -6.03 0.84
CA PRO A 66 14.26 -4.99 1.44
C PRO A 66 15.58 -5.50 2.04
N PHE A 67 16.56 -4.62 2.22
CA PHE A 67 17.92 -4.95 2.70
C PHE A 67 17.96 -5.62 4.08
N PHE A 68 17.02 -5.30 4.96
CA PHE A 68 16.92 -5.86 6.30
C PHE A 68 16.28 -7.25 6.31
N THR A 69 15.73 -7.72 5.17
CA THR A 69 15.17 -9.06 5.12
C THR A 69 16.28 -10.10 5.28
N ARG A 70 16.10 -11.05 6.19
CA ARG A 70 17.00 -12.17 6.34
C ARG A 70 16.27 -13.46 6.00
N LYS A 71 16.82 -14.20 5.06
CA LYS A 71 16.42 -15.59 4.82
C LYS A 71 16.98 -16.43 5.97
N LYS A 72 16.09 -16.96 6.82
CA LYS A 72 16.42 -18.12 7.67
C LYS A 72 16.71 -19.32 6.78
N GLU A 73 17.76 -20.09 7.09
CA GLU A 73 18.18 -21.25 6.30
C GLU A 73 17.43 -22.57 6.68
N ASP A 74 16.12 -22.45 6.92
CA ASP A 74 15.05 -23.50 6.98
C ASP A 74 15.24 -24.75 7.87
N GLY A 75 14.65 -24.81 9.08
CA GLY A 75 14.38 -26.03 9.90
C GLY A 75 14.76 -25.96 11.41
N GLU A 76 15.45 -26.94 12.02
CA GLU A 76 15.22 -28.37 11.80
C GLU A 76 13.72 -28.52 12.08
N ARG A 77 12.91 -28.57 11.02
CA ARG A 77 11.45 -28.53 11.15
C ARG A 77 11.08 -29.76 11.97
N PHE A 78 10.57 -29.52 13.18
CA PHE A 78 10.93 -30.33 14.34
C PHE A 78 10.86 -31.84 14.11
N ALA A 79 11.85 -32.55 14.67
CA ALA A 79 11.84 -33.99 14.75
C ALA A 79 10.59 -34.46 15.52
N ARG A 80 9.51 -34.68 14.75
CA ARG A 80 8.15 -35.06 15.15
C ARG A 80 8.18 -35.81 16.47
N THR A 81 7.71 -35.17 17.55
CA THR A 81 8.00 -35.65 18.90
C THR A 81 7.45 -37.06 19.07
N ARG A 82 8.38 -38.02 19.19
CA ARG A 82 8.04 -39.40 19.50
C ARG A 82 7.82 -39.52 21.01
N ASN A 83 6.73 -38.89 21.44
CA ASN A 83 5.91 -39.22 22.61
C ASN A 83 6.37 -38.71 23.99
N SER A 84 5.47 -38.90 24.96
CA SER A 84 5.48 -38.48 26.38
C SER A 84 4.80 -37.14 26.67
N LYS A 85 4.44 -36.91 27.95
CA LYS A 85 3.61 -35.78 28.41
C LYS A 85 4.36 -34.45 28.34
N GLU A 86 4.35 -33.84 27.16
CA GLU A 86 4.89 -32.49 26.93
C GLU A 86 3.93 -31.42 27.48
N GLU A 87 4.47 -30.30 27.95
CA GLU A 87 3.71 -29.12 28.36
C GLU A 87 4.42 -27.83 27.94
N ILE A 88 3.65 -26.85 27.45
CA ILE A 88 4.12 -25.49 27.16
C ILE A 88 3.52 -24.56 28.20
N VAL A 89 4.36 -23.71 28.81
CA VAL A 89 3.94 -22.70 29.80
C VAL A 89 4.25 -21.31 29.29
N TYR A 90 3.19 -20.50 29.17
CA TYR A 90 3.27 -19.09 28.86
C TYR A 90 3.09 -18.24 30.11
N LYS A 91 3.75 -17.09 30.14
CA LYS A 91 3.55 -16.04 31.13
C LYS A 91 3.24 -14.73 30.40
N VAL A 92 2.21 -14.04 30.84
CA VAL A 92 1.82 -12.70 30.39
C VAL A 92 1.88 -11.72 31.56
N GLU A 93 1.80 -10.41 31.28
CA GLU A 93 1.96 -9.37 32.30
C GLU A 93 0.73 -9.19 33.20
N LYS A 94 -0.46 -9.47 32.68
CA LYS A 94 -1.76 -9.26 33.33
C LYS A 94 -2.55 -10.57 33.45
N ASN A 95 -3.80 -10.50 33.96
CA ASN A 95 -4.69 -11.65 33.98
C ASN A 95 -5.10 -12.04 32.55
N ILE A 96 -5.07 -13.34 32.27
CA ILE A 96 -5.52 -13.93 31.02
C ILE A 96 -7.03 -13.86 30.94
N GLN A 97 -7.53 -13.18 29.90
CA GLN A 97 -8.94 -13.01 29.56
C GLN A 97 -9.42 -13.98 28.47
N GLY A 98 -8.49 -14.69 27.83
CA GLY A 98 -8.80 -15.63 26.78
C GLY A 98 -7.57 -16.32 26.22
N TYR A 99 -7.77 -17.41 25.51
CA TYR A 99 -6.75 -18.00 24.64
C TYR A 99 -7.39 -18.59 23.39
N CYS A 100 -6.56 -18.80 22.36
CA CYS A 100 -6.90 -19.45 21.11
C CYS A 100 -5.71 -20.32 20.70
N VAL A 101 -5.93 -21.60 20.44
CA VAL A 101 -4.87 -22.56 20.13
C VAL A 101 -5.23 -23.29 18.85
N TYR A 102 -4.39 -23.14 17.84
CA TYR A 102 -4.57 -23.72 16.53
C TYR A 102 -3.84 -25.05 16.47
N THR A 103 -4.57 -26.10 16.15
CA THR A 103 -4.04 -27.46 16.05
C THR A 103 -4.27 -28.06 14.67
N THR A 104 -3.41 -29.00 14.28
CA THR A 104 -3.60 -29.86 13.11
C THR A 104 -3.48 -31.33 13.49
N ASN A 105 -4.28 -32.17 12.83
CA ASN A 105 -4.13 -33.62 12.88
C ASN A 105 -4.16 -34.22 11.47
N LYS A 106 -3.60 -35.42 11.38
CA LYS A 106 -3.33 -36.08 10.12
C LYS A 106 -4.61 -36.66 9.49
N PRO A 107 -4.74 -36.65 8.15
CA PRO A 107 -5.80 -37.36 7.42
C PRO A 107 -6.04 -38.78 7.96
N GLY A 108 -7.30 -39.08 8.27
CA GLY A 108 -7.74 -40.41 8.71
C GLY A 108 -7.39 -40.78 10.16
N ILE A 109 -6.85 -39.86 10.96
CA ILE A 109 -6.67 -40.04 12.40
C ILE A 109 -7.83 -39.37 13.15
N GLU A 110 -8.53 -40.15 13.96
CA GLU A 110 -9.51 -39.65 14.93
C GLU A 110 -8.76 -39.16 16.17
N CYS A 111 -8.77 -37.85 16.43
CA CYS A 111 -8.20 -37.24 17.63
C CYS A 111 -9.31 -36.89 18.62
N ASP A 112 -9.14 -37.25 19.88
CA ASP A 112 -10.05 -36.84 20.95
C ASP A 112 -9.53 -35.55 21.56
N TYR A 113 -9.82 -34.43 20.90
CA TYR A 113 -9.42 -33.08 21.33
C TYR A 113 -9.78 -32.71 22.77
N TYR A 114 -10.73 -33.40 23.40
CA TYR A 114 -11.07 -33.20 24.81
C TYR A 114 -10.13 -33.97 25.75
N ASN A 115 -9.74 -35.19 25.37
CA ASN A 115 -8.84 -36.03 26.15
C ASN A 115 -7.36 -35.90 25.77
N ASP A 116 -7.01 -35.40 24.58
CA ASP A 116 -5.62 -35.30 24.07
C ASP A 116 -4.88 -34.05 24.56
N LEU A 117 -5.61 -32.94 24.81
CA LEU A 117 -5.05 -31.65 25.26
C LEU A 117 -5.74 -31.13 26.53
N SER A 118 -4.94 -30.85 27.56
CA SER A 118 -5.36 -30.16 28.78
C SER A 118 -4.87 -28.72 28.82
N PHE A 119 -5.72 -27.81 29.29
CA PHE A 119 -5.38 -26.40 29.48
C PHE A 119 -5.49 -26.02 30.96
N PHE A 120 -4.53 -25.27 31.47
CA PHE A 120 -4.51 -24.80 32.86
C PHE A 120 -4.15 -23.32 32.94
N VAL A 121 -4.65 -22.63 33.97
CA VAL A 121 -4.27 -21.27 34.32
C VAL A 121 -3.64 -21.23 35.72
N SER A 122 -2.66 -20.36 35.93
CA SER A 122 -2.09 -20.08 37.25
C SER A 122 -1.86 -18.58 37.47
N LYS A 123 -1.88 -18.13 38.73
CA LYS A 123 -1.48 -16.78 39.14
C LYS A 123 0.04 -16.66 39.38
N ASN A 124 0.74 -17.76 39.58
CA ASN A 124 2.10 -17.79 40.10
C ASN A 124 3.00 -18.85 39.45
N GLY A 125 2.52 -19.53 38.40
CA GLY A 125 3.22 -20.60 37.69
C GLY A 125 3.40 -21.91 38.48
N ARG A 126 2.72 -22.06 39.63
CA ARG A 126 2.85 -23.22 40.53
C ARG A 126 1.50 -23.85 40.88
N ASP A 127 0.53 -23.02 41.26
CA ASP A 127 -0.81 -23.46 41.59
C ASP A 127 -1.67 -23.45 40.33
N TRP A 128 -1.80 -24.62 39.69
CA TRP A 128 -2.48 -24.79 38.41
C TRP A 128 -3.95 -25.18 38.58
N ARG A 129 -4.83 -24.45 37.90
CA ARG A 129 -6.27 -24.72 37.80
C ARG A 129 -6.62 -25.10 36.37
N ALA A 130 -7.18 -26.29 36.16
CA ALA A 130 -7.70 -26.69 34.86
C ALA A 130 -8.77 -25.70 34.37
N VAL A 131 -8.68 -25.27 33.11
CA VAL A 131 -9.68 -24.43 32.46
C VAL A 131 -10.45 -25.27 31.46
N ALA A 132 -11.75 -25.43 31.70
CA ALA A 132 -12.57 -26.41 30.98
C ALA A 132 -12.60 -26.17 29.46
N THR A 133 -12.33 -27.25 28.72
CA THR A 133 -12.38 -27.42 27.25
C THR A 133 -13.79 -27.54 26.68
N THR A 134 -14.84 -27.24 27.46
CA THR A 134 -16.21 -27.60 27.09
C THR A 134 -16.70 -26.93 25.82
N LEU A 135 -16.77 -27.74 24.76
CA LEU A 135 -17.55 -27.53 23.54
C LEU A 135 -19.03 -27.53 23.94
N ASP A 136 -19.64 -26.35 23.93
CA ASP A 136 -21.09 -26.19 23.99
C ASP A 136 -21.50 -25.51 22.67
N GLU A 137 -22.26 -26.25 21.85
CA GLU A 137 -22.41 -26.14 20.39
C GLU A 137 -23.06 -24.82 19.89
N LYS A 138 -23.18 -23.80 20.75
CA LYS A 138 -23.95 -22.58 20.48
C LYS A 138 -23.19 -21.27 20.62
N LYS A 139 -21.99 -21.23 21.23
CA LYS A 139 -21.12 -20.03 21.26
C LYS A 139 -19.60 -20.32 21.27
N ARG A 140 -19.16 -21.53 20.96
CA ARG A 140 -17.74 -21.91 20.81
C ARG A 140 -17.61 -22.87 19.62
N GLY A 141 -16.78 -22.53 18.66
CA GLY A 141 -16.69 -23.24 17.39
C GLY A 141 -15.35 -23.94 17.20
N ILE A 142 -15.39 -25.24 16.90
CA ILE A 142 -14.32 -25.87 16.11
C ILE A 142 -14.59 -25.49 14.66
N TYR A 143 -13.65 -24.75 14.06
CA TYR A 143 -13.67 -24.47 12.62
C TYR A 143 -12.74 -25.44 11.92
N VAL A 144 -13.31 -26.46 11.26
CA VAL A 144 -12.56 -27.29 10.31
C VAL A 144 -12.32 -26.45 9.06
N VAL A 145 -11.09 -25.96 8.91
CA VAL A 145 -10.65 -25.23 7.71
C VAL A 145 -9.86 -26.19 6.83
N THR A 146 -10.50 -26.73 5.80
CA THR A 146 -9.83 -27.38 4.67
C THR A 146 -9.37 -26.30 3.69
N GLN A 147 -8.06 -26.16 3.47
CA GLN A 147 -7.55 -25.25 2.46
C GLN A 147 -7.59 -25.92 1.07
N PRO A 148 -7.80 -25.18 -0.03
CA PRO A 148 -7.88 -25.75 -1.38
C PRO A 148 -6.64 -26.55 -1.82
N ASN A 149 -5.48 -26.26 -1.22
CA ASN A 149 -4.17 -26.76 -1.64
C ASN A 149 -3.58 -27.83 -0.72
N ASP A 150 -4.25 -28.13 0.42
CA ASP A 150 -3.94 -29.29 1.27
C ASP A 150 -5.25 -29.81 1.90
N PRO A 151 -6.05 -30.56 1.12
CA PRO A 151 -7.37 -31.02 1.55
C PRO A 151 -7.32 -32.22 2.51
N GLU A 152 -6.13 -32.73 2.84
CA GLU A 152 -5.99 -33.95 3.64
C GLU A 152 -5.88 -33.66 5.15
N TRP A 153 -5.25 -32.56 5.57
CA TRP A 153 -5.08 -32.20 6.99
C TRP A 153 -6.28 -31.46 7.56
N VAL A 154 -6.67 -31.82 8.79
CA VAL A 154 -7.77 -31.18 9.50
C VAL A 154 -7.19 -30.16 10.49
N ASN A 155 -7.58 -28.89 10.32
CA ASN A 155 -7.27 -27.80 11.24
C ASN A 155 -8.37 -27.69 12.30
N VAL A 156 -8.00 -27.50 13.57
CA VAL A 156 -8.93 -27.32 14.70
C VAL A 156 -8.48 -26.17 15.61
N GLN A 157 -9.35 -25.19 15.78
CA GLN A 157 -9.17 -24.03 16.65
C GLN A 157 -9.82 -24.27 18.02
N HIS A 158 -9.03 -24.18 19.09
CA HIS A 158 -9.48 -24.28 20.49
C HIS A 158 -9.48 -22.89 21.12
N PHE A 159 -10.62 -22.25 21.30
CA PHE A 159 -10.67 -20.92 21.91
C PHE A 159 -11.57 -20.83 23.15
N VAL A 160 -11.15 -19.97 24.09
CA VAL A 160 -11.89 -19.65 25.31
C VAL A 160 -11.76 -18.15 25.55
N PHE A 161 -12.89 -17.50 25.82
CA PHE A 161 -12.97 -16.05 26.04
C PHE A 161 -13.75 -15.78 27.34
N LYS A 162 -13.01 -15.60 28.44
CA LYS A 162 -13.49 -15.36 29.81
C LYS A 162 -12.29 -15.03 30.71
N ASP A 163 -12.49 -14.20 31.74
CA ASP A 163 -11.47 -14.01 32.79
C ASP A 163 -11.06 -15.37 33.40
N MET A 164 -9.80 -15.74 33.21
CA MET A 164 -9.22 -16.97 33.74
C MET A 164 -8.58 -16.76 35.11
N GLY A 165 -8.41 -15.51 35.53
CA GLY A 165 -7.98 -15.13 36.87
C GLY A 165 -6.53 -15.49 37.17
N GLY A 166 -5.64 -15.49 36.19
CA GLY A 166 -4.21 -15.71 36.37
C GLY A 166 -3.39 -15.32 35.14
N SER A 167 -2.09 -15.09 35.33
CA SER A 167 -1.14 -14.58 34.32
C SER A 167 -0.26 -15.64 33.67
N TYR A 168 -0.52 -16.92 33.94
CA TYR A 168 0.17 -18.05 33.33
C TYR A 168 -0.83 -18.97 32.64
N LEU A 169 -0.60 -19.31 31.38
CA LEU A 169 -1.32 -20.35 30.65
C LEU A 169 -0.41 -21.57 30.54
N LYS A 170 -0.96 -22.77 30.71
CA LYS A 170 -0.28 -24.02 30.38
C LYS A 170 -1.13 -24.84 29.44
N ILE A 171 -0.50 -25.39 28.42
CA ILE A 171 -1.07 -26.39 27.51
C ILE A 171 -0.28 -27.68 27.72
N GLN A 172 -0.97 -28.81 27.82
CA GLN A 172 -0.36 -30.11 28.10
C GLN A 172 -0.94 -31.18 27.20
N TRP A 173 -0.08 -31.99 26.60
CA TRP A 173 -0.49 -33.22 25.93
C TRP A 173 -0.74 -34.31 26.98
N ASN A 174 -1.90 -34.95 26.85
CA ASN A 174 -2.37 -35.97 27.80
C ASN A 174 -2.02 -37.40 27.35
N ASN A 175 -1.58 -37.59 26.11
CA ASN A 175 -1.37 -38.90 25.51
C ASN A 175 -0.23 -39.65 26.20
N GLU A 176 -0.55 -40.76 26.88
CA GLU A 176 0.42 -41.56 27.66
C GLU A 176 1.08 -42.67 26.84
N GLU A 177 0.50 -43.05 25.70
CA GLU A 177 1.03 -44.10 24.83
C GLU A 177 1.78 -43.52 23.62
N ASN A 178 2.62 -44.34 22.99
CA ASN A 178 3.51 -43.92 21.90
C ASN A 178 2.79 -43.73 20.54
N HIS A 179 1.65 -43.04 20.55
CA HIS A 179 0.84 -42.74 19.37
C HIS A 179 1.46 -41.60 18.54
N MET A 180 1.84 -41.90 17.29
CA MET A 180 2.55 -40.98 16.39
C MET A 180 1.68 -39.81 15.86
N ASP A 181 0.46 -39.65 16.36
CA ASP A 181 -0.59 -38.85 15.71
C ASP A 181 -1.37 -37.96 16.71
N SER A 182 -0.70 -37.46 17.76
CA SER A 182 -1.26 -36.44 18.66
C SER A 182 -1.49 -35.10 17.92
N PRO A 183 -2.49 -34.27 18.30
CA PRO A 183 -2.73 -32.98 17.66
C PRO A 183 -1.51 -32.06 17.81
N GLN A 184 -1.02 -31.53 16.69
CA GLN A 184 0.13 -30.64 16.63
C GLN A 184 -0.33 -29.21 16.88
N ILE A 185 0.26 -28.49 17.84
CA ILE A 185 -0.03 -27.06 18.02
C ILE A 185 0.82 -26.26 17.04
N ASN A 186 0.17 -25.44 16.23
CA ASN A 186 0.82 -24.56 15.25
C ASN A 186 0.94 -23.12 15.75
N ARG A 187 -0.01 -22.68 16.59
CA ARG A 187 -0.09 -21.31 17.10
C ARG A 187 -0.88 -21.26 18.40
N VAL A 188 -0.44 -20.42 19.33
CA VAL A 188 -1.11 -20.07 20.58
C VAL A 188 -1.26 -18.56 20.66
N GLU A 189 -2.46 -18.10 20.97
CA GLU A 189 -2.79 -16.71 21.23
C GLU A 189 -3.34 -16.62 22.66
N ILE A 190 -2.94 -15.60 23.41
CA ILE A 190 -3.36 -15.39 24.80
C ILE A 190 -3.78 -13.94 24.96
N ASN A 191 -5.08 -13.71 25.15
CA ASN A 191 -5.60 -12.40 25.52
C ASN A 191 -5.30 -12.13 27.00
N TYR A 192 -4.65 -11.01 27.31
CA TYR A 192 -4.42 -10.51 28.67
C TYR A 192 -4.84 -9.04 28.84
N ALA A 193 -5.95 -8.65 28.20
CA ALA A 193 -6.59 -7.36 28.41
C ALA A 193 -7.01 -7.13 29.89
N ASP A 194 -7.39 -5.90 30.22
CA ASP A 194 -7.84 -5.55 31.58
C ASP A 194 -9.23 -6.13 31.90
N SER A 195 -10.07 -6.34 30.88
CA SER A 195 -11.34 -7.06 30.98
C SER A 195 -11.57 -8.03 29.81
N PRO A 196 -12.34 -9.12 30.00
CA PRO A 196 -12.68 -10.05 28.93
C PRO A 196 -13.72 -9.49 27.95
N TYR A 197 -14.21 -8.27 28.17
CA TYR A 197 -15.09 -7.57 27.23
C TYR A 197 -14.33 -6.56 26.36
N ASP A 198 -13.03 -6.36 26.61
CA ASP A 198 -12.22 -5.36 25.93
C ASP A 198 -11.78 -5.81 24.52
N GLY A 199 -12.07 -7.06 24.13
CA GLY A 199 -11.56 -7.67 22.91
C GLY A 199 -10.14 -8.22 23.09
N TRP A 200 -9.53 -8.61 21.97
CA TRP A 200 -8.13 -9.04 21.90
C TRP A 200 -7.20 -7.80 21.79
N LYS A 201 -7.13 -7.00 22.86
CA LYS A 201 -6.35 -5.74 22.91
C LYS A 201 -4.92 -5.87 23.44
N ASN A 202 -4.63 -6.96 24.15
CA ASN A 202 -3.28 -7.32 24.57
C ASN A 202 -3.11 -8.82 24.33
N MET A 203 -2.27 -9.21 23.39
CA MET A 203 -2.05 -10.59 22.98
C MET A 203 -0.59 -11.01 23.08
N LEU A 204 -0.37 -12.20 23.64
CA LEU A 204 0.82 -12.98 23.36
C LEU A 204 0.45 -13.93 22.23
N ILE A 205 1.15 -13.84 21.11
CA ILE A 205 1.05 -14.80 20.00
C ILE A 205 2.38 -15.54 19.92
N ASP A 206 2.31 -16.86 19.97
CA ASP A 206 3.42 -17.79 19.76
C ASP A 206 3.08 -18.69 18.58
N GLU A 207 3.97 -18.76 17.59
CA GLU A 207 3.84 -19.67 16.45
C GLU A 207 4.77 -20.85 16.72
N CYS A 208 4.18 -21.96 17.21
CA CYS A 208 4.84 -23.07 17.90
C CYS A 208 5.61 -24.02 16.96
N LEU A 209 6.36 -23.44 16.02
CA LEU A 209 7.18 -24.12 15.03
C LEU A 209 8.52 -24.66 15.61
N ASP A 210 8.76 -24.47 16.92
CA ASP A 210 9.98 -24.88 17.62
C ASP A 210 9.70 -25.36 19.06
N PHE A 211 9.81 -26.67 19.30
CA PHE A 211 9.60 -27.29 20.60
C PHE A 211 10.86 -27.34 21.49
N SER A 212 12.06 -27.09 20.94
CA SER A 212 13.32 -27.12 21.73
C SER A 212 13.36 -26.05 22.81
N LYS A 213 12.53 -25.01 22.66
CA LYS A 213 12.46 -23.84 23.54
C LYS A 213 11.59 -24.02 24.77
N THR A 214 10.84 -25.13 24.90
CA THR A 214 9.91 -25.40 26.02
C THR A 214 10.53 -25.31 27.42
N TYR A 215 11.86 -25.25 27.55
CA TYR A 215 12.56 -24.97 28.82
C TYR A 215 13.52 -23.75 28.82
N ASP A 216 13.72 -23.04 27.70
CA ASP A 216 14.77 -22.01 27.53
C ASP A 216 14.28 -20.71 26.82
N HIS A 217 13.00 -20.34 26.96
CA HIS A 217 12.44 -19.07 26.47
C HIS A 217 12.94 -17.79 27.20
N SER A 218 14.14 -17.82 27.76
CA SER A 218 14.90 -16.62 28.13
C SER A 218 16.33 -16.74 27.59
N GLU A 219 16.53 -16.37 26.32
CA GLU A 219 17.23 -15.13 25.95
C GLU A 219 17.48 -15.04 24.42
N HIS A 220 18.08 -16.04 23.75
CA HIS A 220 18.56 -15.88 22.36
C HIS A 220 18.57 -17.18 21.51
N ILE A 221 17.58 -17.48 20.63
CA ILE A 221 17.65 -18.70 19.78
C ILE A 221 17.21 -18.57 18.31
N GLN A 222 18.12 -19.08 17.46
CA GLN A 222 18.07 -19.40 16.03
C GLN A 222 18.98 -20.62 15.73
N VAL A 223 18.79 -21.52 14.74
CA VAL A 223 17.63 -22.25 14.13
C VAL A 223 18.20 -23.33 13.14
N ASP A 224 17.33 -24.09 12.44
CA ASP A 224 17.49 -24.51 11.03
C ASP A 224 17.96 -25.96 10.60
N SER A 225 17.44 -26.42 9.43
CA SER A 225 17.56 -27.65 8.56
C SER A 225 16.38 -28.67 8.32
N GLY A 226 15.49 -28.50 7.30
CA GLY A 226 14.92 -29.68 6.58
C GLY A 226 13.58 -29.74 5.78
N ASN A 227 13.42 -29.02 4.65
CA ASN A 227 12.90 -29.54 3.34
C ASN A 227 11.34 -29.61 3.09
N PRO A 228 10.83 -29.36 1.85
CA PRO A 228 11.01 -28.14 1.04
C PRO A 228 9.73 -27.66 0.30
N SER A 229 8.53 -28.13 0.66
CA SER A 229 7.30 -27.86 -0.12
C SER A 229 6.06 -27.63 0.75
N ASN A 230 5.26 -26.65 0.33
CA ASN A 230 4.10 -26.05 0.99
C ASN A 230 4.40 -25.13 2.19
N HIS A 231 3.85 -23.91 2.08
CA HIS A 231 3.97 -22.73 2.94
C HIS A 231 5.41 -22.19 3.16
N ARG A 232 5.81 -21.25 2.30
CA ARG A 232 6.92 -20.31 2.51
C ARG A 232 6.46 -19.11 3.34
N SER A 233 6.23 -19.31 4.64
CA SER A 233 6.05 -18.17 5.56
C SER A 233 7.43 -17.57 5.86
N VAL A 234 7.85 -16.57 5.07
CA VAL A 234 9.10 -15.84 5.32
C VAL A 234 8.88 -14.87 6.48
N ILE A 235 9.08 -15.37 7.70
CA ILE A 235 9.09 -14.51 8.90
C ILE A 235 10.37 -13.68 8.88
N VAL A 236 10.25 -12.44 8.40
CA VAL A 236 11.35 -11.47 8.39
C VAL A 236 11.55 -10.93 9.81
N TYR A 237 12.78 -11.05 10.29
CA TYR A 237 13.23 -10.37 11.51
C TYR A 237 13.94 -9.07 11.10
N ALA A 238 13.53 -7.95 11.69
CA ALA A 238 14.35 -6.76 11.75
C ALA A 238 15.26 -6.87 13.00
N ASP A 239 16.54 -6.55 12.85
CA ASP A 239 17.41 -6.28 14.00
C ASP A 239 17.03 -4.92 14.63
N GLU A 240 17.48 -4.67 15.86
CA GLU A 240 17.15 -3.45 16.63
C GLU A 240 17.68 -2.14 15.98
N ASP A 241 18.49 -2.23 14.92
CA ASP A 241 19.15 -1.11 14.22
C ASP A 241 18.53 -0.75 12.85
N VAL A 242 17.50 -1.48 12.39
CA VAL A 242 16.99 -1.35 11.01
C VAL A 242 16.46 0.04 10.70
N LEU A 243 15.64 0.62 11.58
CA LEU A 243 15.07 1.96 11.35
C LEU A 243 16.15 3.05 11.39
N GLU A 244 17.17 2.91 12.25
CA GLU A 244 18.34 3.81 12.20
C GLU A 244 19.08 3.70 10.87
N GLN A 245 19.19 2.48 10.32
CA GLN A 245 19.86 2.23 9.05
C GLN A 245 19.04 2.72 7.85
N GLU A 246 17.71 2.69 7.93
CA GLU A 246 16.84 3.36 6.95
C GLU A 246 17.03 4.88 6.96
N ILE A 247 17.06 5.51 8.14
CA ILE A 247 17.35 6.95 8.26
C ILE A 247 18.71 7.28 7.63
N LYS A 248 19.76 6.51 7.95
CA LYS A 248 21.10 6.68 7.36
C LYS A 248 21.08 6.57 5.83
N TYR A 249 20.30 5.64 5.27
CA TYR A 249 20.13 5.52 3.82
C TYR A 249 19.30 6.65 3.21
N ALA A 250 18.20 7.06 3.83
CA ALA A 250 17.36 8.15 3.35
C ALA A 250 18.14 9.47 3.28
N VAL A 251 18.89 9.80 4.34
CA VAL A 251 19.80 10.95 4.36
C VAL A 251 20.91 10.83 3.30
N GLU A 252 21.52 9.64 3.13
CA GLU A 252 22.50 9.39 2.06
C GLU A 252 21.92 9.58 0.65
N GLY A 253 20.64 9.26 0.44
CA GLY A 253 19.92 9.46 -0.81
C GLY A 253 19.48 10.90 -1.06
N GLY A 254 19.61 11.80 -0.08
CA GLY A 254 19.08 13.17 -0.19
C GLY A 254 17.57 13.27 0.07
N VAL A 255 16.97 12.37 0.85
CA VAL A 255 15.61 12.55 1.37
C VAL A 255 15.64 13.53 2.55
N ASP A 256 14.74 14.51 2.58
CA ASP A 256 14.67 15.49 3.67
C ASP A 256 13.72 15.05 4.79
N TYR A 257 12.64 14.33 4.45
CA TYR A 257 11.69 13.83 5.44
C TYR A 257 10.90 12.60 4.98
N PHE A 258 10.47 11.81 5.97
CA PHE A 258 9.45 10.78 5.78
C PHE A 258 8.04 11.34 5.96
N ILE A 259 7.12 10.87 5.12
CA ILE A 259 5.68 11.07 5.27
C ILE A 259 5.11 9.76 5.82
N TRP A 260 4.78 9.73 7.11
CA TRP A 260 4.31 8.51 7.78
C TRP A 260 2.78 8.39 7.72
N LEU A 261 2.29 7.21 7.36
CA LEU A 261 0.86 6.93 7.46
C LEU A 261 0.39 6.98 8.93
N MET A 262 -0.58 7.83 9.21
CA MET A 262 -1.24 7.95 10.51
C MET A 262 -2.69 7.46 10.38
N ALA A 263 -2.93 6.27 10.89
CA ALA A 263 -4.25 5.65 10.95
C ALA A 263 -4.84 5.78 12.37
N GLU A 264 -5.81 4.94 12.74
CA GLU A 264 -6.39 4.91 14.08
C GLU A 264 -5.32 4.64 15.16
N LYS A 265 -5.53 5.05 16.41
CA LYS A 265 -4.54 4.93 17.50
C LYS A 265 -3.96 3.52 17.72
N THR A 266 -4.77 2.49 17.51
CA THR A 266 -4.38 1.07 17.66
C THR A 266 -3.87 0.44 16.35
N SER A 267 -3.78 1.23 15.28
CA SER A 267 -3.26 0.76 13.99
C SER A 267 -1.73 0.66 14.03
N SER A 268 -1.19 -0.33 13.34
CA SER A 268 0.26 -0.55 13.25
C SER A 268 0.99 0.67 12.67
N HIS A 269 0.40 1.35 11.68
CA HIS A 269 0.96 2.58 11.09
C HIS A 269 1.19 3.68 12.14
N SER A 270 0.20 3.95 13.00
CA SER A 270 0.32 4.90 14.11
C SER A 270 1.39 4.50 15.13
N TRP A 271 1.54 3.21 15.41
CA TRP A 271 2.51 2.72 16.38
C TRP A 271 3.96 2.87 15.89
N SER A 272 4.18 2.79 14.58
CA SER A 272 5.50 2.95 13.98
C SER A 272 6.03 4.38 14.01
N ILE A 273 5.14 5.39 14.04
CA ILE A 273 5.51 6.78 14.32
C ILE A 273 6.11 6.86 15.74
N GLU A 274 5.47 6.24 16.75
CA GLU A 274 6.00 6.23 18.12
C GLU A 274 7.30 5.40 18.24
N GLN A 275 7.50 4.37 17.42
CA GLN A 275 8.80 3.67 17.33
C GLN A 275 9.88 4.56 16.76
N TYR A 276 9.59 5.25 15.66
CA TYR A 276 10.49 6.23 15.06
C TYR A 276 10.87 7.32 16.07
N LEU A 277 9.92 7.88 16.81
CA LEU A 277 10.18 8.87 17.87
C LEU A 277 10.94 8.30 19.08
N SER A 278 11.11 6.97 19.19
CA SER A 278 11.82 6.33 20.31
C SER A 278 13.29 6.01 20.04
N ILE A 279 13.73 5.98 18.78
CA ILE A 279 15.13 5.64 18.44
C ILE A 279 16.08 6.84 18.58
N PRO A 280 17.36 6.63 18.95
CA PRO A 280 18.25 7.72 19.38
C PRO A 280 18.51 8.80 18.32
N ASN A 281 18.41 8.45 17.03
CA ASN A 281 18.77 9.30 15.91
C ASN A 281 17.57 9.72 15.04
N TYR A 282 16.35 9.69 15.60
CA TYR A 282 15.12 10.05 14.87
C TYR A 282 15.18 11.45 14.24
N GLN A 283 15.86 12.39 14.91
CA GLN A 283 16.03 13.79 14.48
C GLN A 283 17.02 13.98 13.32
N ASP A 284 17.75 12.95 12.89
CA ASP A 284 18.66 13.03 11.72
C ASP A 284 17.90 13.24 10.40
N ILE A 285 16.59 12.96 10.38
CA ILE A 285 15.68 13.19 9.25
C ILE A 285 14.42 13.90 9.73
N GLY A 286 13.79 14.71 8.88
CA GLY A 286 12.49 15.30 9.17
C GLY A 286 11.36 14.27 9.11
N PHE A 287 10.19 14.63 9.64
CA PHE A 287 8.97 13.87 9.37
C PHE A 287 7.71 14.73 9.34
N CYS A 288 6.68 14.21 8.68
CA CYS A 288 5.29 14.64 8.86
C CYS A 288 4.38 13.40 8.75
N VAL A 289 3.06 13.61 8.79
CA VAL A 289 2.09 12.51 8.62
C VAL A 289 1.21 12.67 7.40
N GLU A 290 0.72 11.53 6.93
CA GLU A 290 -0.36 11.38 5.98
C GLU A 290 -1.56 10.72 6.65
N LEU A 291 -2.74 11.34 6.56
CA LEU A 291 -3.95 10.80 7.18
C LEU A 291 -4.46 9.61 6.37
N HIS A 292 -4.47 8.43 6.99
CA HIS A 292 -4.83 7.15 6.39
C HIS A 292 -5.94 6.48 7.19
N LEU A 293 -7.16 6.97 7.07
CA LEU A 293 -8.34 6.43 7.76
C LEU A 293 -9.11 5.44 6.88
N SER A 294 -9.41 4.27 7.44
CA SER A 294 -10.15 3.20 6.75
C SER A 294 -11.67 3.44 6.68
N ASN A 295 -12.18 4.27 7.59
CA ASN A 295 -13.59 4.65 7.75
C ASN A 295 -13.65 6.08 8.33
N GLU A 296 -14.80 6.76 8.19
CA GLU A 296 -15.05 8.00 8.93
C GLU A 296 -14.98 7.73 10.45
N LEU A 297 -14.16 8.47 11.19
CA LEU A 297 -14.08 8.35 12.65
C LEU A 297 -15.35 8.96 13.27
N PRO A 298 -16.08 8.23 14.13
CA PRO A 298 -17.34 8.71 14.68
C PRO A 298 -17.12 9.84 15.71
N ASP A 299 -18.07 10.78 15.76
CA ASP A 299 -18.13 11.85 16.78
C ASP A 299 -18.17 11.33 18.22
N SER A 300 -18.65 10.09 18.41
CA SER A 300 -18.61 9.37 19.67
C SER A 300 -17.87 8.05 19.49
N GLY A 301 -16.81 7.83 20.26
CA GLY A 301 -15.90 6.68 20.09
C GLY A 301 -16.61 5.32 20.17
N GLU A 302 -16.79 4.69 19.01
CA GLU A 302 -17.32 3.33 18.90
C GLU A 302 -16.30 2.30 19.44
N PRO A 303 -16.76 1.16 20.03
CA PRO A 303 -15.88 0.22 20.74
C PRO A 303 -14.75 -0.41 19.93
N PHE A 304 -14.87 -0.39 18.59
CA PHE A 304 -13.93 -1.02 17.65
C PHE A 304 -12.89 -0.06 17.07
N LEU A 305 -13.17 1.24 16.99
CA LEU A 305 -12.26 2.27 16.47
C LEU A 305 -11.47 2.97 17.60
N ASN A 306 -12.11 3.10 18.77
CA ASN A 306 -11.45 3.38 20.06
C ASN A 306 -10.64 4.71 20.12
N GLU A 307 -10.92 5.65 19.21
CA GLU A 307 -10.46 7.04 19.13
C GLU A 307 -11.50 7.89 18.36
N THR A 308 -11.81 9.10 18.82
CA THR A 308 -12.63 10.09 18.09
C THR A 308 -11.78 10.98 17.19
N TRP A 309 -12.39 11.67 16.21
CA TRP A 309 -11.66 12.64 15.38
C TRP A 309 -11.01 13.78 16.21
N GLU A 310 -11.58 14.16 17.35
CA GLU A 310 -10.98 15.17 18.25
C GLU A 310 -9.69 14.65 18.91
N GLU A 311 -9.72 13.42 19.41
CA GLU A 311 -8.56 12.77 20.01
C GLU A 311 -7.46 12.50 18.96
N TYR A 312 -7.86 12.11 17.75
CA TYR A 312 -6.96 11.98 16.59
C TYR A 312 -6.29 13.32 16.25
N CYS A 313 -7.05 14.42 16.19
CA CYS A 313 -6.49 15.77 15.98
C CYS A 313 -5.50 16.17 17.09
N HIS A 314 -5.81 15.88 18.36
CA HIS A 314 -4.89 16.15 19.46
C HIS A 314 -3.62 15.29 19.40
N ARG A 315 -3.71 14.03 18.94
CA ARG A 315 -2.56 13.16 18.70
C ARG A 315 -1.69 13.66 17.55
N LEU A 316 -2.29 14.14 16.46
CA LEU A 316 -1.59 14.80 15.36
C LEU A 316 -0.86 16.06 15.84
N VAL A 317 -1.57 16.95 16.53
CA VAL A 317 -1.01 18.22 17.01
C VAL A 317 0.08 18.03 18.08
N ARG A 318 0.15 16.89 18.79
CA ARG A 318 1.33 16.51 19.58
C ARG A 318 2.58 16.45 18.70
N TYR A 319 2.52 15.81 17.53
CA TYR A 319 3.69 15.62 16.68
C TYR A 319 4.25 16.95 16.14
N PHE A 320 3.41 17.99 16.00
CA PHE A 320 3.88 19.34 15.63
C PHE A 320 4.87 19.95 16.64
N SER A 321 4.94 19.42 17.87
CA SER A 321 5.92 19.84 18.89
C SER A 321 7.29 19.15 18.79
N GLU A 322 7.43 18.11 17.96
CA GLU A 322 8.71 17.44 17.75
C GLU A 322 9.67 18.35 16.94
N PRO A 323 10.96 18.43 17.32
CA PRO A 323 11.88 19.44 16.78
C PRO A 323 12.23 19.25 15.30
N ASN A 324 11.93 18.08 14.75
CA ASN A 324 12.13 17.69 13.35
C ASN A 324 10.80 17.48 12.60
N TYR A 325 9.66 17.90 13.16
CA TYR A 325 8.40 17.94 12.42
C TYR A 325 8.48 19.00 11.30
N VAL A 326 8.10 18.63 10.07
CA VAL A 326 8.27 19.49 8.90
C VAL A 326 7.25 20.62 8.88
N THR A 327 7.74 21.84 8.70
CA THR A 327 6.93 23.03 8.43
C THR A 327 7.26 23.64 7.06
N VAL A 328 6.31 24.38 6.50
CA VAL A 328 6.40 25.08 5.20
C VAL A 328 5.92 26.52 5.32
N LEU A 329 6.27 27.35 4.32
CA LEU A 329 5.87 28.76 4.23
C LEU A 329 6.16 29.51 5.55
N ASP A 330 5.17 30.23 6.10
CA ASP A 330 5.22 30.89 7.40
C ASP A 330 5.16 29.90 8.59
N ASN A 331 6.06 28.92 8.62
CA ASN A 331 6.15 27.89 9.66
C ASN A 331 4.83 27.14 9.94
N ARG A 332 4.07 26.85 8.88
CA ARG A 332 2.83 26.05 8.91
C ARG A 332 3.19 24.56 9.03
N PRO A 333 2.68 23.80 10.02
CA PRO A 333 2.90 22.35 10.09
C PRO A 333 2.35 21.64 8.85
N LEU A 334 3.17 20.81 8.21
CA LEU A 334 2.78 20.07 7.00
C LEU A 334 1.96 18.82 7.35
N VAL A 335 0.85 18.59 6.65
CA VAL A 335 -0.01 17.41 6.82
C VAL A 335 -0.48 16.95 5.43
N TYR A 336 -0.35 15.66 5.13
CA TYR A 336 -0.94 15.05 3.93
C TYR A 336 -2.22 14.31 4.29
N THR A 337 -3.11 14.06 3.34
CA THR A 337 -4.27 13.17 3.53
C THR A 337 -4.55 12.36 2.27
N ILE A 338 -4.82 11.06 2.45
CA ILE A 338 -5.31 10.16 1.38
C ILE A 338 -6.68 9.55 1.73
N CYS A 339 -7.32 10.03 2.79
CA CYS A 339 -8.73 9.82 3.07
C CYS A 339 -9.55 11.09 2.78
N ASN A 340 -10.86 10.93 2.59
CA ASN A 340 -11.79 12.06 2.52
C ASN A 340 -11.88 12.71 3.91
N VAL A 341 -11.63 14.02 4.01
CA VAL A 341 -11.75 14.77 5.27
C VAL A 341 -12.72 15.93 5.06
N SER A 342 -13.76 15.98 5.90
CA SER A 342 -14.83 16.96 5.71
C SER A 342 -14.38 18.40 5.98
N ASP A 343 -15.10 19.35 5.39
CA ASP A 343 -15.02 20.77 5.68
C ASP A 343 -15.09 21.13 7.17
N ALA A 344 -15.83 20.35 7.96
CA ALA A 344 -15.95 20.56 9.41
C ALA A 344 -14.71 20.02 10.14
N ASP A 345 -14.19 18.89 9.68
CA ASP A 345 -13.06 18.19 10.27
C ASP A 345 -11.74 18.91 10.01
N VAL A 346 -11.54 19.44 8.80
CA VAL A 346 -10.42 20.35 8.48
C VAL A 346 -10.47 21.59 9.37
N LYS A 347 -11.65 22.23 9.52
CA LYS A 347 -11.81 23.39 10.42
C LYS A 347 -11.51 23.03 11.88
N LYS A 348 -11.86 21.81 12.33
CA LYS A 348 -11.58 21.31 13.67
C LYS A 348 -10.08 21.08 13.89
N LEU A 349 -9.39 20.44 12.95
CA LEU A 349 -7.93 20.26 13.00
C LEU A 349 -7.19 21.62 13.05
N ARG A 350 -7.51 22.53 12.13
CA ARG A 350 -6.92 23.89 12.10
C ARG A 350 -7.16 24.64 13.41
N LYS A 351 -8.38 24.55 13.98
CA LYS A 351 -8.71 25.14 15.28
C LYS A 351 -7.85 24.57 16.41
N ILE A 352 -7.72 23.24 16.51
CA ILE A 352 -6.96 22.57 17.58
C ILE A 352 -5.47 22.92 17.49
N ALA A 353 -4.90 23.01 16.27
CA ALA A 353 -3.53 23.46 16.06
C ALA A 353 -3.30 24.89 16.54
N LEU A 354 -4.20 25.83 16.20
CA LEU A 354 -4.14 27.22 16.64
C LEU A 354 -4.34 27.35 18.16
N GLU A 355 -5.24 26.58 18.77
CA GLU A 355 -5.46 26.54 20.22
C GLU A 355 -4.25 25.97 20.99
N ALA A 356 -3.47 25.10 20.36
CA ALA A 356 -2.20 24.60 20.89
C ALA A 356 -1.00 25.55 20.66
N GLY A 357 -1.19 26.66 19.93
CA GLY A 357 -0.16 27.68 19.70
C GLY A 357 0.69 27.48 18.44
N PHE A 358 0.31 26.56 17.54
CA PHE A 358 0.91 26.42 16.21
C PHE A 358 0.26 27.35 15.20
N ASN A 359 0.92 27.56 14.06
CA ASN A 359 0.30 28.20 12.90
C ASN A 359 -0.71 27.26 12.23
N ASP A 360 -1.59 27.81 11.41
CA ASP A 360 -2.56 27.06 10.61
C ASP A 360 -1.84 25.97 9.78
N PRO A 361 -2.11 24.66 9.97
CA PRO A 361 -1.43 23.60 9.24
C PRO A 361 -1.65 23.72 7.73
N TYR A 362 -0.61 23.42 6.95
CA TYR A 362 -0.66 23.35 5.49
C TYR A 362 -1.07 21.93 5.10
N ILE A 363 -2.31 21.79 4.65
CA ILE A 363 -2.93 20.50 4.37
C ILE A 363 -2.82 20.20 2.87
N VAL A 364 -2.23 19.07 2.52
CA VAL A 364 -2.07 18.59 1.15
C VAL A 364 -3.02 17.42 0.91
N ASP A 365 -3.96 17.59 -0.01
CA ASP A 365 -4.84 16.51 -0.46
C ASP A 365 -4.10 15.65 -1.48
N ALA A 366 -3.72 14.43 -1.09
CA ALA A 366 -3.07 13.44 -1.94
C ALA A 366 -4.03 12.31 -2.37
N TYR A 367 -5.34 12.51 -2.17
CA TYR A 367 -6.37 11.54 -2.52
C TYR A 367 -6.36 11.20 -4.02
N TRP A 368 -6.64 9.93 -4.33
CA TRP A 368 -6.62 9.41 -5.69
C TRP A 368 -7.77 9.95 -6.56
N GLY A 369 -7.41 10.57 -7.68
CA GLY A 369 -8.38 11.12 -8.63
C GLY A 369 -9.00 12.42 -8.10
N LYS A 370 -10.32 12.45 -7.94
CA LYS A 370 -11.04 13.66 -7.52
C LYS A 370 -10.66 14.05 -6.08
N PRO A 371 -10.41 15.35 -5.77
CA PRO A 371 -10.08 15.80 -4.42
C PRO A 371 -11.06 15.30 -3.35
N GLY A 372 -10.52 14.68 -2.30
CA GLY A 372 -11.25 14.16 -1.16
C GLY A 372 -11.40 15.16 -0.01
N THR A 373 -10.61 16.24 -0.03
CA THR A 373 -10.54 17.26 1.03
C THR A 373 -10.63 18.68 0.43
N PRO A 374 -11.85 19.21 0.16
CA PRO A 374 -12.05 20.49 -0.55
C PRO A 374 -11.44 21.74 0.12
N MET A 375 -11.09 21.65 1.41
CA MET A 375 -10.46 22.74 2.18
C MET A 375 -8.94 22.61 2.35
N ALA A 376 -8.31 21.67 1.66
CA ALA A 376 -6.85 21.56 1.59
C ALA A 376 -6.21 22.84 1.02
N ASP A 377 -4.96 23.10 1.39
CA ASP A 377 -4.17 24.22 0.87
C ASP A 377 -3.59 23.90 -0.51
N ALA A 378 -3.24 22.65 -0.76
CA ALA A 378 -2.67 22.17 -2.02
C ALA A 378 -3.10 20.75 -2.37
N ARG A 379 -2.89 20.36 -3.63
CA ARG A 379 -3.11 19.00 -4.16
C ARG A 379 -1.79 18.29 -4.44
N SER A 380 -1.77 16.99 -4.21
CA SER A 380 -0.72 16.04 -4.59
C SER A 380 -1.40 14.75 -5.08
N GLU A 381 -0.63 13.69 -5.24
CA GLU A 381 -1.15 12.34 -5.51
C GLU A 381 -0.34 11.33 -4.71
N TYR A 382 -0.99 10.30 -4.19
CA TYR A 382 -0.35 9.27 -3.36
C TYR A 382 0.56 8.34 -4.19
N ASN A 383 0.02 7.63 -5.19
CA ASN A 383 0.82 6.78 -6.11
C ASN A 383 0.38 6.83 -7.59
N GLY A 384 0.03 8.01 -8.09
CA GLY A 384 -0.56 8.25 -9.42
C GLY A 384 0.29 7.83 -10.64
N THR A 385 1.62 7.94 -10.56
CA THR A 385 2.49 7.98 -11.75
C THR A 385 3.52 6.85 -11.82
N ASN A 386 3.87 6.43 -13.03
CA ASN A 386 5.03 5.56 -13.30
C ASN A 386 6.13 6.42 -13.95
N GLY A 387 6.74 7.29 -13.16
CA GLY A 387 7.66 8.35 -13.60
C GLY A 387 7.21 9.73 -13.13
N PHE A 388 7.60 10.77 -13.85
CA PHE A 388 7.06 12.12 -13.70
C PHE A 388 6.23 12.48 -14.94
N ILE A 389 5.12 13.20 -14.76
CA ILE A 389 4.25 13.64 -15.86
C ILE A 389 3.90 15.11 -15.64
N ALA A 390 4.65 16.01 -16.28
CA ALA A 390 4.50 17.46 -16.10
C ALA A 390 3.10 17.98 -16.47
N ASP A 391 2.45 17.37 -17.47
CA ASP A 391 1.15 17.84 -17.98
C ASP A 391 0.00 17.67 -16.94
N ILE A 392 0.09 16.69 -16.01
CA ILE A 392 -0.85 16.52 -14.87
C ILE A 392 -0.73 17.71 -13.91
N TRP A 393 0.50 18.07 -13.57
CA TRP A 393 0.80 19.19 -12.67
C TRP A 393 0.47 20.54 -13.32
N ASP A 394 0.72 20.70 -14.63
CA ASP A 394 0.30 21.86 -15.40
C ASP A 394 -1.25 21.99 -15.43
N TYR A 395 -1.99 20.88 -15.48
CA TYR A 395 -3.45 20.88 -15.40
C TYR A 395 -3.92 21.36 -14.02
N TYR A 396 -3.49 20.74 -12.91
CA TYR A 396 -3.91 21.14 -11.56
C TYR A 396 -3.48 22.56 -11.19
N GLY A 397 -2.25 22.96 -11.54
CA GLY A 397 -1.70 24.27 -11.21
C GLY A 397 -2.30 25.42 -12.04
N ASN A 398 -2.49 25.23 -13.34
CA ASN A 398 -2.92 26.31 -14.24
C ASN A 398 -4.42 26.28 -14.59
N GLN A 399 -5.01 25.10 -14.81
CA GLN A 399 -6.42 24.96 -15.23
C GLN A 399 -7.35 24.99 -14.00
N ASP A 400 -7.11 24.12 -13.01
CA ASP A 400 -7.89 24.10 -11.76
C ASP A 400 -7.48 25.25 -10.79
N GLN A 401 -6.42 25.99 -11.10
CA GLN A 401 -5.87 27.10 -10.30
C GLN A 401 -5.48 26.72 -8.86
N LEU A 402 -5.09 25.46 -8.64
CA LEU A 402 -4.72 24.94 -7.33
C LEU A 402 -3.25 25.22 -7.01
N ARG A 403 -2.92 25.25 -5.72
CA ARG A 403 -1.54 24.98 -5.29
C ARG A 403 -1.27 23.50 -5.41
N ILE A 404 -0.04 23.15 -5.74
CA ILE A 404 0.36 21.77 -5.99
C ILE A 404 1.63 21.41 -5.23
N VAL A 405 1.73 20.13 -4.89
CA VAL A 405 2.92 19.46 -4.40
C VAL A 405 3.13 18.26 -5.33
N PRO A 406 3.95 18.38 -6.39
CA PRO A 406 4.11 17.33 -7.37
C PRO A 406 4.61 16.01 -6.76
N ASN A 407 4.20 14.88 -7.34
CA ASN A 407 4.63 13.53 -7.01
C ASN A 407 5.46 12.92 -8.16
N PHE A 408 6.52 12.20 -7.79
CA PHE A 408 7.30 11.35 -8.67
C PHE A 408 7.19 9.88 -8.23
N GLY A 409 6.65 9.01 -9.08
CA GLY A 409 6.62 7.56 -8.81
C GLY A 409 7.82 6.84 -9.42
N THR A 410 8.54 6.02 -8.65
CA THR A 410 9.72 5.29 -9.18
C THR A 410 9.38 3.94 -9.85
N GLY A 411 8.12 3.53 -9.80
CA GLY A 411 7.58 2.34 -10.46
C GLY A 411 6.13 2.08 -10.06
N MET A 412 5.39 1.32 -10.89
CA MET A 412 4.03 0.85 -10.57
C MET A 412 3.81 -0.59 -11.09
N ASN A 413 4.22 -1.60 -10.33
CA ASN A 413 4.06 -3.01 -10.65
C ASN A 413 3.79 -3.82 -9.38
N ASP A 414 2.61 -4.43 -9.30
CA ASP A 414 2.18 -5.24 -8.15
C ASP A 414 1.92 -6.71 -8.51
N VAL A 415 2.38 -7.16 -9.69
CA VAL A 415 2.19 -8.55 -10.17
C VAL A 415 2.72 -9.57 -9.16
N CYS A 416 3.76 -9.23 -8.41
CA CYS A 416 4.29 -10.07 -7.33
C CYS A 416 3.27 -10.37 -6.21
N ARG A 417 2.24 -9.54 -6.02
CA ARG A 417 1.12 -9.80 -5.08
C ARG A 417 0.10 -10.80 -5.63
N THR A 418 0.01 -11.00 -6.95
CA THR A 418 -1.05 -11.84 -7.55
C THR A 418 -1.12 -13.31 -7.09
N PRO A 419 -0.01 -13.99 -6.70
CA PRO A 419 -0.11 -15.37 -6.19
C PRO A 419 -0.60 -15.44 -4.73
N ASN A 420 -0.40 -14.38 -3.95
CA ASN A 420 -0.81 -14.26 -2.55
C ASN A 420 -1.46 -12.88 -2.33
N PRO A 421 -2.64 -12.61 -2.92
CA PRO A 421 -3.20 -11.26 -2.97
C PRO A 421 -3.65 -10.79 -1.58
N PRO A 422 -3.24 -9.59 -1.14
CA PRO A 422 -3.80 -8.97 0.06
C PRO A 422 -5.33 -8.79 -0.05
N PRO A 423 -6.12 -9.05 1.01
CA PRO A 423 -7.58 -9.10 0.94
C PRO A 423 -8.29 -7.74 0.74
N TRP A 424 -7.55 -6.62 0.72
CA TRP A 424 -8.10 -5.25 0.68
C TRP A 424 -7.95 -4.54 -0.67
N GLY A 425 -7.50 -5.20 -1.73
CA GLY A 425 -7.29 -4.55 -3.03
C GLY A 425 -7.41 -5.46 -4.24
N ASN A 426 -7.43 -4.84 -5.43
CA ASN A 426 -7.32 -5.51 -6.71
C ASN A 426 -5.87 -5.41 -7.20
N TRP A 427 -5.23 -6.54 -7.48
CA TRP A 427 -3.80 -6.62 -7.81
C TRP A 427 -3.60 -7.23 -9.21
N GLY A 428 -2.45 -6.98 -9.83
CA GLY A 428 -2.10 -7.39 -11.19
C GLY A 428 -1.85 -6.24 -12.18
N VAL A 429 -1.50 -5.05 -11.67
CA VAL A 429 -0.93 -3.93 -12.42
C VAL A 429 0.48 -4.32 -12.88
N ASP A 430 0.66 -4.44 -14.19
CA ASP A 430 1.91 -4.87 -14.84
C ASP A 430 2.49 -3.75 -15.70
N LYS A 431 2.83 -2.59 -15.10
CA LYS A 431 3.66 -1.60 -15.82
C LYS A 431 5.14 -2.01 -15.73
N PRO A 432 5.96 -1.80 -16.76
CA PRO A 432 7.38 -2.11 -16.69
C PRO A 432 8.07 -1.25 -15.62
N PHE A 433 8.98 -1.86 -14.84
CA PHE A 433 9.87 -1.13 -13.94
C PHE A 433 10.66 -0.07 -14.72
N LEU A 434 10.70 1.15 -14.19
CA LEU A 434 11.53 2.21 -14.74
C LEU A 434 13.01 1.81 -14.71
N LYS A 435 13.70 2.01 -15.83
CA LYS A 435 15.15 1.80 -15.94
C LYS A 435 15.89 2.88 -15.14
N PRO A 436 17.13 2.63 -14.68
CA PRO A 436 17.95 3.62 -14.00
C PRO A 436 18.01 5.00 -14.67
N ASN A 437 18.08 5.05 -16.01
CA ASN A 437 18.10 6.31 -16.76
C ASN A 437 16.74 7.02 -16.79
N GLU A 438 15.63 6.27 -16.79
CA GLU A 438 14.27 6.81 -16.77
C GLU A 438 13.96 7.40 -15.38
N ILE A 439 14.38 6.73 -14.30
CA ILE A 439 14.32 7.27 -12.94
C ILE A 439 15.15 8.54 -12.82
N ARG A 440 16.41 8.53 -13.30
CA ARG A 440 17.32 9.68 -13.23
C ARG A 440 16.77 10.91 -13.96
N GLN A 441 16.25 10.73 -15.18
CA GLN A 441 15.70 11.83 -15.98
C GLN A 441 14.39 12.36 -15.40
N GLY A 442 13.46 11.46 -15.03
CA GLY A 442 12.18 11.86 -14.44
C GLY A 442 12.32 12.58 -13.09
N LEU A 443 13.28 12.17 -12.25
CA LEU A 443 13.57 12.86 -10.99
C LEU A 443 14.13 14.27 -11.24
N GLN A 444 15.03 14.44 -12.21
CA GLN A 444 15.55 15.77 -12.57
C GLN A 444 14.45 16.67 -13.15
N GLU A 445 13.59 16.14 -14.02
CA GLU A 445 12.46 16.86 -14.61
C GLU A 445 11.46 17.31 -13.53
N ALA A 446 11.20 16.46 -12.54
CA ALA A 446 10.33 16.79 -11.40
C ALA A 446 10.91 17.92 -10.53
N LEU A 447 12.21 17.91 -10.25
CA LEU A 447 12.90 18.99 -9.51
C LEU A 447 12.86 20.30 -10.30
N ASP A 448 13.19 20.24 -11.58
CA ASP A 448 13.17 21.41 -12.46
C ASP A 448 11.76 21.99 -12.57
N TYR A 449 10.73 21.13 -12.63
CA TYR A 449 9.34 21.56 -12.63
C TYR A 449 8.96 22.38 -11.39
N VAL A 450 9.33 21.92 -10.18
CA VAL A 450 9.06 22.66 -8.93
C VAL A 450 9.79 24.02 -8.92
N VAL A 451 11.02 24.07 -9.42
CA VAL A 451 11.84 25.31 -9.49
C VAL A 451 11.35 26.28 -10.55
N GLU A 452 10.88 25.78 -11.71
CA GLU A 452 10.34 26.59 -12.81
C GLU A 452 8.95 27.16 -12.50
N ASN A 453 8.19 26.52 -11.60
CA ASN A 453 6.80 26.86 -11.31
C ASN A 453 6.54 27.28 -9.83
N PRO A 454 7.30 28.25 -9.27
CA PRO A 454 7.28 28.55 -7.84
C PRO A 454 5.98 29.20 -7.33
N GLU A 455 5.13 29.73 -8.22
CA GLU A 455 3.83 30.29 -7.81
C GLU A 455 2.78 29.21 -7.54
N ILE A 456 2.78 28.10 -8.30
CA ILE A 456 1.84 26.98 -8.09
C ILE A 456 2.45 25.93 -7.14
N CYS A 457 3.77 25.74 -7.17
CA CYS A 457 4.52 24.87 -6.25
C CYS A 457 5.00 25.64 -4.99
N GLU A 458 4.17 26.51 -4.41
CA GLU A 458 4.60 27.51 -3.42
C GLU A 458 5.28 26.93 -2.16
N ALA A 459 4.97 25.68 -1.79
CA ALA A 459 5.59 24.99 -0.67
C ALA A 459 7.04 24.53 -0.94
N GLY A 460 7.49 24.52 -2.20
CA GLY A 460 8.84 24.10 -2.61
C GLY A 460 9.13 22.62 -2.33
N ILE A 461 8.13 21.74 -2.53
CA ILE A 461 8.22 20.30 -2.24
C ILE A 461 8.06 19.48 -3.52
N LEU A 462 8.85 18.41 -3.62
CA LEU A 462 8.59 17.24 -4.45
C LEU A 462 8.30 16.05 -3.52
N THR A 463 7.16 15.39 -3.68
CA THR A 463 6.87 14.10 -3.04
C THR A 463 7.32 12.95 -3.93
N VAL A 464 7.65 11.81 -3.33
CA VAL A 464 8.08 10.62 -4.04
C VAL A 464 7.41 9.39 -3.47
N PHE A 465 6.76 8.63 -4.35
CA PHE A 465 6.24 7.30 -4.03
C PHE A 465 7.27 6.25 -4.47
N ASP A 466 7.94 5.54 -3.55
CA ASP A 466 7.86 5.62 -2.09
C ASP A 466 9.16 5.08 -1.43
N TRP A 467 9.19 4.99 -0.09
CA TRP A 467 10.33 4.36 0.58
C TRP A 467 10.30 2.83 0.47
N ASP A 468 9.21 2.17 0.87
CA ASP A 468 9.18 0.73 1.17
C ASP A 468 7.98 -0.07 0.62
N SER A 469 7.48 0.33 -0.56
CA SER A 469 6.52 -0.43 -1.37
C SER A 469 7.20 -1.16 -2.51
N GLN A 470 8.13 -2.05 -2.16
CA GLN A 470 8.79 -2.93 -3.13
C GLN A 470 7.76 -3.76 -3.91
N THR A 471 6.63 -4.12 -3.28
CA THR A 471 5.55 -4.91 -3.90
C THR A 471 4.55 -4.11 -4.72
N GLU A 472 4.73 -2.80 -4.85
CA GLU A 472 4.00 -1.94 -5.81
C GLU A 472 4.97 -1.28 -6.82
N ALA A 473 6.25 -1.66 -6.75
CA ALA A 473 7.37 -1.09 -7.48
C ALA A 473 7.76 0.37 -7.19
N GLY A 474 7.16 1.04 -6.20
CA GLY A 474 7.46 2.43 -5.81
C GLY A 474 8.80 2.64 -5.11
N TRP A 475 9.37 1.60 -4.50
CA TRP A 475 10.42 1.73 -3.48
C TRP A 475 11.72 2.47 -3.86
N ILE A 476 12.32 3.13 -2.87
CA ILE A 476 13.71 3.64 -2.92
C ILE A 476 14.60 2.89 -1.89
N CYS A 477 14.01 2.39 -0.80
CA CYS A 477 14.71 1.65 0.26
C CYS A 477 15.56 0.53 -0.33
N PRO A 478 16.87 0.44 -0.03
CA PRO A 478 17.74 -0.59 -0.58
C PRO A 478 17.16 -2.00 -0.45
N GLY A 479 17.31 -2.79 -1.52
CA GLY A 479 16.86 -4.18 -1.56
C GLY A 479 18.03 -5.15 -1.32
N LEU A 480 17.81 -6.41 -1.66
CA LEU A 480 18.87 -7.42 -1.73
C LEU A 480 19.19 -7.81 -3.18
N ALA A 481 20.46 -8.03 -3.46
CA ALA A 481 20.91 -8.76 -4.64
C ALA A 481 20.81 -10.28 -4.40
N GLU A 482 20.88 -11.08 -5.47
CA GLU A 482 20.77 -12.55 -5.42
C GLU A 482 21.77 -13.23 -4.46
N ASN A 483 22.91 -12.59 -4.21
CA ASN A 483 23.97 -13.03 -3.29
C ASN A 483 23.77 -12.58 -1.83
N GLY A 484 22.63 -11.96 -1.50
CA GLY A 484 22.32 -11.44 -0.16
C GLY A 484 23.03 -10.13 0.21
N SER A 485 23.74 -9.48 -0.71
CA SER A 485 24.31 -8.15 -0.47
C SER A 485 23.27 -7.03 -0.70
N VAL A 486 23.44 -5.90 -0.01
CA VAL A 486 22.54 -4.74 -0.11
C VAL A 486 22.62 -4.10 -1.49
N LYS A 487 21.50 -4.04 -2.21
CA LYS A 487 21.37 -3.41 -3.53
C LYS A 487 20.81 -1.98 -3.38
N LYS A 488 21.68 -0.98 -3.54
CA LYS A 488 21.35 0.45 -3.43
C LYS A 488 21.01 1.17 -4.75
N GLU A 489 20.85 0.46 -5.86
CA GLU A 489 20.80 1.07 -7.22
C GLU A 489 19.87 2.29 -7.36
N ARG A 490 18.63 2.24 -6.83
CA ARG A 490 17.71 3.39 -6.83
C ARG A 490 18.19 4.54 -5.93
N LEU A 491 18.68 4.22 -4.73
CA LEU A 491 19.20 5.20 -3.78
C LEU A 491 20.43 5.95 -4.31
N GLU A 492 21.34 5.27 -5.02
CA GLU A 492 22.51 5.92 -5.62
C GLU A 492 22.10 6.86 -6.77
N ILE A 493 21.02 6.60 -7.51
CA ILE A 493 20.46 7.55 -8.49
C ILE A 493 19.90 8.79 -7.78
N PHE A 494 19.18 8.60 -6.67
CA PHE A 494 18.67 9.72 -5.87
C PHE A 494 19.82 10.58 -5.35
N LYS A 495 20.86 9.96 -4.78
CA LYS A 495 22.09 10.63 -4.35
C LYS A 495 22.85 11.31 -5.49
N GLU A 496 22.85 10.75 -6.69
CA GLU A 496 23.44 11.36 -7.90
C GLU A 496 22.70 12.65 -8.26
N VAL A 497 21.38 12.63 -8.36
CA VAL A 497 20.56 13.78 -8.80
C VAL A 497 20.37 14.83 -7.71
N LEU A 498 20.13 14.41 -6.46
CA LEU A 498 19.78 15.29 -5.34
C LEU A 498 20.98 15.84 -4.59
N VAL A 499 22.12 15.13 -4.59
CA VAL A 499 23.28 15.48 -3.75
C VAL A 499 24.55 15.70 -4.58
N SER A 500 24.87 14.81 -5.52
CA SER A 500 26.27 14.60 -5.94
C SER A 500 26.62 14.98 -7.38
N GLY A 501 25.67 15.45 -8.20
CA GLY A 501 25.84 15.60 -9.65
C GLY A 501 25.26 16.87 -10.25
N GLU A 502 25.88 17.34 -11.34
CA GLU A 502 25.36 18.43 -12.18
C GLU A 502 23.98 18.07 -12.77
N PRO A 503 23.11 19.07 -13.06
CA PRO A 503 21.76 18.83 -13.57
C PRO A 503 21.73 17.90 -14.79
N VAL A 504 21.03 16.78 -14.63
CA VAL A 504 20.93 15.74 -15.65
C VAL A 504 20.28 16.31 -16.90
N GLN A 505 20.83 15.99 -18.08
CA GLN A 505 20.24 16.42 -19.35
C GLN A 505 19.15 15.43 -19.78
N TYR A 506 17.96 15.97 -20.06
CA TYR A 506 16.78 15.24 -20.53
C TYR A 506 16.03 16.05 -21.59
N GLU A 507 15.19 15.39 -22.38
CA GLU A 507 14.29 16.03 -23.33
C GLU A 507 12.88 16.04 -22.72
N LYS A 508 12.31 17.24 -22.51
CA LYS A 508 10.94 17.41 -21.99
C LYS A 508 9.92 16.77 -22.95
N LYS A 509 9.38 15.62 -22.58
CA LYS A 509 8.32 14.93 -23.34
C LYS A 509 6.94 15.42 -22.87
N ARG A 510 6.47 16.51 -23.46
CA ARG A 510 5.03 16.87 -23.39
C ARG A 510 4.25 15.97 -24.34
N ILE A 511 2.98 15.69 -24.01
CA ILE A 511 2.07 14.97 -24.92
C ILE A 511 1.90 15.81 -26.20
N GLU A 512 2.45 15.33 -27.33
CA GLU A 512 2.36 16.05 -28.60
C GLU A 512 0.97 15.93 -29.25
N MET A 513 0.60 16.92 -30.06
CA MET A 513 -0.65 16.93 -30.82
C MET A 513 -0.72 15.72 -31.78
N GLY A 514 -1.50 14.70 -31.40
CA GLY A 514 -1.75 13.52 -32.23
C GLY A 514 -1.66 12.17 -31.50
N GLU A 515 -1.22 12.15 -30.24
CA GLU A 515 -1.25 10.94 -29.41
C GLU A 515 -2.70 10.45 -29.16
N ASN A 516 -2.85 9.13 -29.04
CA ASN A 516 -4.12 8.50 -28.71
C ASN A 516 -4.32 8.53 -27.19
N LEU A 517 -5.41 9.14 -26.72
CA LEU A 517 -5.71 9.25 -25.30
C LEU A 517 -6.32 7.96 -24.70
N VAL A 518 -6.68 6.98 -25.54
CA VAL A 518 -7.27 5.71 -25.08
C VAL A 518 -6.18 4.76 -24.61
N PHE A 519 -6.27 4.33 -23.35
CA PHE A 519 -5.38 3.31 -22.79
C PHE A 519 -5.78 1.90 -23.28
N ASN A 520 -4.79 1.06 -23.58
CA ASN A 520 -4.98 -0.30 -24.13
C ASN A 520 -5.94 -0.34 -25.35
N PRO A 521 -5.70 0.47 -26.40
CA PRO A 521 -6.67 0.70 -27.48
C PRO A 521 -6.83 -0.47 -28.45
N GLY A 522 -5.77 -1.26 -28.64
CA GLY A 522 -5.74 -2.49 -29.42
C GLY A 522 -5.68 -3.74 -28.54
N PHE A 523 -6.02 -3.64 -27.26
CA PHE A 523 -6.25 -4.79 -26.38
C PHE A 523 -5.04 -5.71 -26.06
N GLU A 524 -3.84 -5.38 -26.55
CA GLU A 524 -2.59 -6.13 -26.37
C GLU A 524 -2.02 -6.20 -24.93
N VAL A 525 -2.43 -5.29 -24.03
CA VAL A 525 -1.79 -5.16 -22.71
C VAL A 525 -2.01 -6.43 -21.88
N ASN A 526 -0.90 -6.98 -21.38
CA ASN A 526 -0.76 -8.24 -20.64
C ASN A 526 -1.02 -9.54 -21.44
N GLN A 527 -1.28 -9.50 -22.76
CA GLN A 527 -1.34 -10.64 -23.70
C GLN A 527 -2.12 -11.90 -23.23
N THR A 528 -3.10 -11.75 -22.33
CA THR A 528 -3.74 -12.88 -21.61
C THR A 528 -5.27 -12.80 -21.62
N ARG A 529 -5.93 -13.95 -21.48
CA ARG A 529 -7.39 -14.05 -21.48
C ARG A 529 -8.00 -13.60 -20.15
N ARG A 530 -8.81 -12.54 -20.17
CA ARG A 530 -9.42 -11.96 -18.96
C ARG A 530 -10.74 -11.24 -19.25
N HIS A 531 -11.78 -11.58 -18.50
CA HIS A 531 -13.14 -11.02 -18.59
C HIS A 531 -13.25 -9.51 -18.27
N ARG A 532 -12.16 -8.87 -17.82
CA ARG A 532 -12.06 -7.44 -17.54
C ARG A 532 -10.75 -6.94 -18.16
N PRO A 533 -10.74 -6.22 -19.30
CA PRO A 533 -9.51 -5.77 -19.95
C PRO A 533 -8.65 -4.90 -19.03
N VAL A 534 -7.36 -4.74 -19.32
CA VAL A 534 -6.56 -3.74 -18.60
C VAL A 534 -7.05 -2.34 -19.02
N GLY A 535 -7.49 -1.54 -18.05
CA GLY A 535 -7.97 -0.17 -18.27
C GLY A 535 -9.35 -0.02 -18.91
N TRP A 536 -10.18 -1.08 -18.98
CA TRP A 536 -11.57 -0.95 -19.40
C TRP A 536 -12.53 -1.54 -18.37
N HIS A 537 -13.64 -0.84 -18.17
CA HIS A 537 -14.72 -1.18 -17.27
C HIS A 537 -15.89 -1.80 -18.03
N THR A 538 -16.70 -2.58 -17.33
CA THR A 538 -17.98 -3.08 -17.83
C THR A 538 -19.10 -2.82 -16.82
N ASP A 539 -20.22 -2.29 -17.32
CA ASP A 539 -21.48 -2.18 -16.60
C ASP A 539 -22.50 -3.13 -17.23
N ILE A 540 -23.25 -3.85 -16.40
CA ILE A 540 -24.02 -5.05 -16.77
C ILE A 540 -25.33 -5.03 -15.98
N ASP A 541 -26.47 -5.22 -16.66
CA ASP A 541 -27.79 -5.24 -16.00
C ASP A 541 -27.92 -6.44 -15.04
N GLU A 542 -28.54 -6.25 -13.86
CA GLU A 542 -28.49 -7.17 -12.71
C GLU A 542 -29.04 -8.58 -12.99
N THR A 543 -29.78 -8.77 -14.08
CA THR A 543 -30.34 -10.06 -14.50
C THR A 543 -29.42 -10.91 -15.40
N ALA A 544 -28.31 -10.35 -15.89
CA ALA A 544 -27.35 -11.08 -16.72
C ALA A 544 -26.22 -11.67 -15.84
N ASP A 545 -25.76 -12.89 -16.15
CA ASP A 545 -24.63 -13.50 -15.43
C ASP A 545 -23.32 -12.76 -15.80
N PRO A 546 -22.64 -12.08 -14.86
CA PRO A 546 -21.42 -11.34 -15.15
C PRO A 546 -20.25 -12.25 -15.57
N ASN A 547 -20.35 -13.58 -15.38
CA ASN A 547 -19.37 -14.55 -15.89
C ASN A 547 -19.58 -14.91 -17.37
N MET A 548 -20.75 -14.59 -17.94
CA MET A 548 -21.15 -14.96 -19.31
C MET A 548 -20.88 -13.86 -20.35
N ILE A 549 -20.49 -12.67 -19.92
CA ILE A 549 -20.06 -11.60 -20.82
C ILE A 549 -18.56 -11.75 -21.04
N TYR A 550 -18.23 -12.21 -22.24
CA TYR A 550 -16.84 -12.39 -22.65
C TYR A 550 -16.28 -11.05 -23.13
N ALA A 551 -15.33 -10.52 -22.38
CA ALA A 551 -14.18 -9.82 -22.96
C ALA A 551 -13.02 -10.83 -23.06
N PHE A 552 -12.33 -10.90 -24.22
CA PHE A 552 -11.10 -11.69 -24.51
C PHE A 552 -11.18 -13.25 -24.52
N VAL A 553 -10.28 -14.02 -25.19
CA VAL A 553 -9.03 -13.78 -25.98
C VAL A 553 -8.97 -14.86 -27.08
N SER A 554 -8.21 -14.61 -28.16
CA SER A 554 -7.69 -15.56 -29.18
C SER A 554 -8.61 -16.70 -29.67
N VAL A 555 -9.24 -16.47 -30.81
CA VAL A 555 -9.24 -17.42 -31.94
C VAL A 555 -9.34 -16.59 -33.22
N GLU A 556 -8.33 -16.70 -34.09
CA GLU A 556 -8.13 -16.02 -35.39
C GLU A 556 -8.95 -14.72 -35.67
N GLY A 557 -8.24 -13.59 -35.73
CA GLY A 557 -8.68 -12.43 -36.52
C GLY A 557 -9.13 -11.19 -35.75
N GLY A 558 -8.29 -10.69 -34.84
CA GLY A 558 -8.25 -9.24 -34.53
C GLY A 558 -7.96 -8.41 -35.79
N TYR A 559 -7.97 -7.08 -35.71
CA TYR A 559 -7.82 -6.28 -36.94
C TYR A 559 -6.38 -6.27 -37.45
N GLN A 560 -5.40 -6.09 -36.55
CA GLN A 560 -3.97 -6.11 -36.87
C GLN A 560 -3.17 -7.13 -36.04
N SER A 561 -3.83 -7.86 -35.14
CA SER A 561 -3.23 -8.80 -34.18
C SER A 561 -4.19 -9.97 -33.87
N ASP A 562 -3.85 -10.78 -32.86
CA ASP A 562 -4.69 -11.87 -32.34
C ASP A 562 -5.61 -11.44 -31.17
N HIS A 563 -5.62 -10.15 -30.81
CA HIS A 563 -6.41 -9.59 -29.71
C HIS A 563 -7.44 -8.58 -30.24
N CYS A 564 -8.61 -8.54 -29.60
CA CYS A 564 -9.62 -7.49 -29.75
C CYS A 564 -10.61 -7.58 -28.58
N GLY A 565 -11.38 -6.52 -28.35
CA GLY A 565 -12.54 -6.53 -27.48
C GLY A 565 -13.67 -7.33 -28.11
N ILE A 566 -14.44 -8.03 -27.27
CA ILE A 566 -15.69 -8.69 -27.65
C ILE A 566 -16.79 -8.30 -26.65
N ILE A 567 -18.04 -8.21 -27.12
CA ILE A 567 -19.26 -8.25 -26.30
C ILE A 567 -20.12 -9.36 -26.89
N SER A 568 -20.42 -10.40 -26.11
CA SER A 568 -21.37 -11.46 -26.44
C SER A 568 -21.79 -12.22 -25.18
N SER A 569 -22.96 -12.84 -25.19
CA SER A 569 -23.46 -13.72 -24.12
C SER A 569 -24.27 -14.90 -24.70
N GLY A 570 -24.38 -15.97 -23.91
CA GLY A 570 -25.29 -17.10 -24.19
C GLY A 570 -26.75 -16.87 -23.81
N SER A 571 -27.07 -15.71 -23.25
CA SER A 571 -28.42 -15.22 -22.94
C SER A 571 -28.61 -13.82 -23.51
N ASP A 572 -29.85 -13.34 -23.54
CA ASP A 572 -30.13 -11.92 -23.77
C ASP A 572 -29.33 -11.06 -22.78
N TYR A 573 -28.81 -9.93 -23.24
CA TYR A 573 -27.84 -9.13 -22.50
C TYR A 573 -28.01 -7.63 -22.73
N LYS A 574 -27.60 -6.85 -21.72
CA LYS A 574 -27.44 -5.40 -21.80
C LYS A 574 -26.13 -5.03 -21.10
N VAL A 575 -25.23 -4.40 -21.84
CA VAL A 575 -23.83 -4.18 -21.45
C VAL A 575 -23.35 -2.82 -21.94
N THR A 576 -22.60 -2.13 -21.09
CA THR A 576 -21.72 -1.03 -21.47
C THR A 576 -20.27 -1.46 -21.24
N ALA A 577 -19.39 -1.34 -22.24
CA ALA A 577 -17.94 -1.51 -22.09
C ALA A 577 -17.27 -0.16 -22.33
N PHE A 578 -16.57 0.39 -21.35
CA PHE A 578 -16.16 1.80 -21.35
C PHE A 578 -14.81 2.07 -20.69
N GLN A 579 -14.25 3.24 -20.97
CA GLN A 579 -13.08 3.81 -20.32
C GLN A 579 -13.37 5.27 -19.96
N ASP A 580 -13.02 5.64 -18.74
CA ASP A 580 -13.00 7.01 -18.27
C ASP A 580 -11.62 7.60 -18.53
N ILE A 581 -11.57 8.77 -19.17
CA ILE A 581 -10.34 9.47 -19.53
C ILE A 581 -10.45 10.88 -18.93
N SER A 582 -9.51 11.25 -18.06
CA SER A 582 -9.39 12.60 -17.49
C SER A 582 -8.20 13.35 -18.10
N GLU A 583 -7.94 14.57 -17.64
CA GLU A 583 -6.78 15.40 -18.02
C GLU A 583 -6.72 15.74 -19.52
N ILE A 584 -7.87 15.74 -20.19
CA ILE A 584 -7.98 16.02 -21.62
C ILE A 584 -7.96 17.53 -21.87
N ALA A 585 -6.88 18.03 -22.46
CA ALA A 585 -6.77 19.44 -22.84
C ALA A 585 -7.93 19.89 -23.77
N GLU A 586 -8.62 20.99 -23.43
CA GLU A 586 -9.80 21.46 -24.18
C GLU A 586 -9.57 21.56 -25.70
N GLY A 587 -10.57 21.16 -26.49
CA GLY A 587 -10.53 21.30 -27.94
C GLY A 587 -11.50 20.39 -28.68
N VAL A 588 -11.30 20.26 -29.99
CA VAL A 588 -12.09 19.38 -30.85
C VAL A 588 -11.34 18.06 -31.05
N TYR A 589 -12.07 16.95 -30.97
CA TYR A 589 -11.53 15.58 -31.02
C TYR A 589 -12.30 14.71 -32.01
N THR A 590 -11.66 13.63 -32.45
CA THR A 590 -12.30 12.50 -33.15
C THR A 590 -12.12 11.25 -32.31
N LEU A 591 -13.23 10.57 -32.02
CA LEU A 591 -13.25 9.20 -31.51
C LEU A 591 -13.43 8.25 -32.69
N SER A 592 -12.65 7.19 -32.77
CA SER A 592 -12.83 6.16 -33.79
C SER A 592 -12.49 4.77 -33.26
N ALA A 593 -13.01 3.73 -33.91
CA ALA A 593 -12.71 2.34 -33.59
C ALA A 593 -12.90 1.47 -34.83
N THR A 594 -12.24 0.31 -34.87
CA THR A 594 -12.43 -0.70 -35.92
C THR A 594 -13.31 -1.82 -35.37
N ILE A 595 -14.45 -2.08 -36.01
CA ILE A 595 -15.49 -2.99 -35.48
C ILE A 595 -15.90 -4.07 -36.47
N LYS A 596 -16.52 -5.12 -35.94
CA LYS A 596 -17.19 -6.20 -36.68
C LYS A 596 -18.38 -6.69 -35.83
N CYS A 597 -19.57 -6.92 -36.39
CA CYS A 597 -20.71 -7.38 -35.58
C CYS A 597 -21.71 -8.27 -36.33
N SER A 598 -22.43 -9.10 -35.56
CA SER A 598 -23.43 -10.05 -36.05
C SER A 598 -24.68 -9.39 -36.65
N GLY A 599 -25.15 -8.29 -36.05
CA GLY A 599 -26.12 -7.37 -36.64
C GLY A 599 -27.59 -7.54 -36.22
N SER A 600 -27.92 -8.45 -35.29
CA SER A 600 -29.29 -8.61 -34.77
C SER A 600 -29.48 -8.05 -33.35
N GLN A 601 -28.54 -7.23 -32.87
CA GLN A 601 -28.68 -6.48 -31.61
C GLN A 601 -29.87 -5.50 -31.66
N ASP A 602 -30.63 -5.38 -30.57
CA ASP A 602 -31.73 -4.39 -30.45
C ASP A 602 -31.20 -2.96 -30.38
N THR A 603 -30.00 -2.77 -29.82
CA THR A 603 -29.26 -1.51 -29.80
C THR A 603 -27.77 -1.82 -29.75
N LEU A 604 -26.97 -1.15 -30.59
CA LEU A 604 -25.51 -1.28 -30.59
C LEU A 604 -24.90 0.07 -31.00
N GLN A 605 -24.14 0.69 -30.10
CA GLN A 605 -23.62 2.04 -30.29
C GLN A 605 -22.18 2.17 -29.80
N MET A 606 -21.35 2.94 -30.51
CA MET A 606 -20.16 3.58 -29.94
C MET A 606 -20.57 4.94 -29.38
N PHE A 607 -20.03 5.37 -28.24
CA PHE A 607 -20.40 6.64 -27.62
C PHE A 607 -19.25 7.37 -26.95
N ILE A 608 -19.47 8.67 -26.73
CA ILE A 608 -18.71 9.53 -25.81
C ILE A 608 -19.66 10.39 -24.99
N SER A 609 -19.33 10.62 -23.72
CA SER A 609 -20.16 11.31 -22.73
C SER A 609 -19.28 12.01 -21.68
N GLY A 610 -19.86 12.93 -20.90
CA GLY A 610 -19.12 13.66 -19.86
C GLY A 610 -18.16 14.75 -20.37
N GLN A 611 -18.07 14.96 -21.68
CA GLN A 611 -17.13 15.87 -22.35
C GLN A 611 -17.46 17.37 -22.25
N GLY A 612 -18.41 17.74 -21.39
CA GLY A 612 -18.87 19.14 -21.22
C GLY A 612 -20.08 19.52 -22.09
N GLY A 613 -20.64 18.55 -22.82
CA GLY A 613 -21.89 18.68 -23.59
C GLY A 613 -22.76 17.43 -23.49
N ASP A 614 -23.81 17.37 -24.31
CA ASP A 614 -24.70 16.20 -24.41
C ASP A 614 -23.95 14.95 -24.89
N LYS A 615 -24.39 13.75 -24.50
CA LYS A 615 -23.85 12.47 -25.00
C LYS A 615 -23.91 12.44 -26.54
N LEU A 616 -22.81 12.01 -27.16
CA LEU A 616 -22.73 11.75 -28.60
C LEU A 616 -22.58 10.24 -28.82
N ASP A 617 -23.28 9.71 -29.82
CA ASP A 617 -23.19 8.30 -30.19
C ASP A 617 -23.28 8.06 -31.71
N CYS A 618 -22.84 6.87 -32.12
CA CYS A 618 -22.86 6.37 -33.48
C CYS A 618 -23.42 4.94 -33.47
N ASP A 619 -24.54 4.73 -34.17
CA ASP A 619 -25.17 3.42 -34.33
C ASP A 619 -24.29 2.48 -35.17
N ILE A 620 -23.99 1.31 -34.61
CA ILE A 620 -23.16 0.29 -35.26
C ILE A 620 -24.06 -0.66 -36.04
N ASN A 621 -23.99 -0.54 -37.37
CA ASN A 621 -24.69 -1.43 -38.29
C ASN A 621 -23.91 -2.74 -38.52
N LYS A 622 -24.61 -3.80 -38.96
CA LYS A 622 -24.02 -5.09 -39.27
C LYS A 622 -22.77 -4.96 -40.16
N THR A 623 -21.67 -5.61 -39.76
CA THR A 623 -20.41 -5.64 -40.52
C THR A 623 -19.78 -7.03 -40.50
N ASP A 624 -19.75 -7.71 -41.65
CA ASP A 624 -19.10 -9.02 -41.81
C ASP A 624 -17.56 -8.92 -41.97
N ALA A 625 -17.02 -7.70 -42.09
CA ALA A 625 -15.59 -7.39 -42.18
C ALA A 625 -15.21 -6.22 -41.26
N TRP A 626 -13.96 -6.19 -40.79
CA TRP A 626 -13.42 -5.11 -39.97
C TRP A 626 -13.62 -3.74 -40.64
N THR A 627 -14.38 -2.86 -39.98
CA THR A 627 -14.83 -1.57 -40.52
C THR A 627 -14.54 -0.48 -39.50
N LYS A 628 -13.82 0.57 -39.91
CA LYS A 628 -13.58 1.74 -39.05
C LYS A 628 -14.81 2.65 -39.00
N ILE A 629 -15.23 3.00 -37.80
CA ILE A 629 -16.30 3.97 -37.50
C ILE A 629 -15.71 5.17 -36.74
N SER A 630 -16.36 6.33 -36.82
CA SER A 630 -15.94 7.55 -36.13
C SER A 630 -17.12 8.38 -35.60
N ILE A 631 -16.86 9.10 -34.51
CA ILE A 631 -17.60 10.29 -34.09
C ILE A 631 -16.61 11.45 -34.24
N GLU A 632 -16.92 12.38 -35.14
CA GLU A 632 -16.08 13.53 -35.48
C GLU A 632 -16.59 14.81 -34.80
N ASP A 633 -15.76 15.87 -34.84
CA ASP A 633 -16.07 17.20 -34.31
C ASP A 633 -16.56 17.22 -32.84
N ILE A 634 -16.01 16.36 -31.98
CA ILE A 634 -16.36 16.27 -30.55
C ILE A 634 -15.73 17.45 -29.79
N PRO A 635 -16.49 18.41 -29.26
CA PRO A 635 -15.94 19.41 -28.35
C PRO A 635 -15.74 18.78 -26.97
N ILE A 636 -14.51 18.78 -26.47
CA ILE A 636 -14.19 18.42 -25.09
C ILE A 636 -13.87 19.72 -24.34
N THR A 637 -14.71 20.08 -23.37
CA THR A 637 -14.65 21.32 -22.58
C THR A 637 -14.74 21.09 -21.06
N SER A 638 -14.82 19.83 -20.62
CA SER A 638 -14.89 19.45 -19.19
C SER A 638 -13.55 18.93 -18.62
N GLY A 639 -12.51 18.83 -19.44
CA GLY A 639 -11.24 18.19 -19.06
C GLY A 639 -11.29 16.65 -18.99
N GLN A 640 -12.42 16.00 -19.30
CA GLN A 640 -12.60 14.56 -19.15
C GLN A 640 -13.69 14.01 -20.08
N CYS A 641 -13.71 12.71 -20.34
CA CYS A 641 -14.84 12.03 -20.98
C CYS A 641 -14.91 10.54 -20.62
N THR A 642 -16.12 9.97 -20.66
CA THR A 642 -16.35 8.53 -20.67
C THR A 642 -16.71 8.10 -22.09
N LEU A 643 -15.94 7.19 -22.67
CA LEU A 643 -16.18 6.63 -24.01
C LEU A 643 -16.30 5.12 -23.99
N GLY A 644 -16.98 4.55 -24.97
CA GLY A 644 -17.11 3.10 -25.06
C GLY A 644 -18.17 2.60 -26.02
N PHE A 645 -18.66 1.39 -25.75
CA PHE A 645 -19.66 0.68 -26.52
C PHE A 645 -20.84 0.30 -25.63
N TYR A 646 -22.06 0.56 -26.10
CA TYR A 646 -23.30 0.13 -25.45
C TYR A 646 -24.01 -0.89 -26.33
N SER A 647 -24.53 -1.96 -25.73
CA SER A 647 -25.34 -2.96 -26.43
C SER A 647 -26.52 -3.43 -25.60
N THR A 648 -27.67 -3.58 -26.24
CA THR A 648 -28.81 -4.38 -25.77
C THR A 648 -29.13 -5.37 -26.87
N SER A 649 -29.26 -6.66 -26.53
CA SER A 649 -29.28 -7.71 -27.54
C SER A 649 -29.91 -9.02 -27.08
N PRO A 650 -30.51 -9.80 -28.00
CA PRO A 650 -30.77 -11.22 -27.81
C PRO A 650 -29.49 -12.04 -27.62
N ALA A 651 -29.66 -13.25 -27.10
CA ALA A 651 -28.60 -14.27 -26.95
C ALA A 651 -27.81 -14.57 -28.24
N HIS A 652 -26.52 -14.89 -28.08
CA HIS A 652 -25.57 -15.36 -29.11
C HIS A 652 -25.16 -14.34 -30.18
N GLU A 653 -25.74 -13.15 -30.20
CA GLU A 653 -25.25 -12.02 -30.97
C GLU A 653 -23.93 -11.49 -30.38
N TRP A 654 -23.15 -10.76 -31.19
CA TRP A 654 -21.81 -10.30 -30.81
C TRP A 654 -21.32 -9.03 -31.53
N LEU A 655 -20.50 -8.26 -30.82
CA LEU A 655 -19.63 -7.19 -31.34
C LEU A 655 -18.17 -7.59 -31.09
N LEU A 656 -17.30 -7.39 -32.08
CA LEU A 656 -15.85 -7.27 -31.92
C LEU A 656 -15.44 -5.82 -32.16
N PHE A 657 -14.48 -5.32 -31.39
CA PHE A 657 -14.01 -3.94 -31.45
C PHE A 657 -12.51 -3.85 -31.11
N ASP A 658 -11.80 -3.00 -31.84
CA ASP A 658 -10.33 -2.96 -31.89
C ASP A 658 -9.82 -1.58 -32.36
N ASP A 659 -8.54 -1.28 -32.19
CA ASP A 659 -7.90 -0.01 -32.58
C ASP A 659 -8.72 1.26 -32.21
N ILE A 660 -9.11 1.39 -30.94
CA ILE A 660 -9.89 2.55 -30.47
C ILE A 660 -8.98 3.78 -30.34
N GLU A 661 -9.31 4.88 -31.01
CA GLU A 661 -8.53 6.12 -30.97
C GLU A 661 -9.39 7.31 -30.56
N LEU A 662 -9.01 8.01 -29.47
CA LEU A 662 -9.45 9.38 -29.19
C LEU A 662 -8.27 10.31 -29.45
N LYS A 663 -8.35 11.14 -30.49
CA LYS A 663 -7.28 12.04 -30.92
C LYS A 663 -7.78 13.46 -31.12
N LYS A 664 -6.93 14.44 -30.77
CA LYS A 664 -7.25 15.86 -30.97
C LYS A 664 -7.24 16.17 -32.48
N SER A 665 -8.32 16.78 -32.96
CA SER A 665 -8.50 17.11 -34.37
C SER A 665 -7.51 18.20 -34.80
N ILE A 666 -6.81 17.97 -35.91
CA ILE A 666 -5.95 18.98 -36.53
C ILE A 666 -6.86 19.94 -37.30
N ASN A 667 -7.05 21.15 -36.77
CA ASN A 667 -7.68 22.25 -37.51
C ASN A 667 -6.95 22.47 -38.85
N ARG A 668 -7.68 22.38 -39.96
CA ARG A 668 -7.21 22.70 -41.32
C ARG A 668 -7.57 24.12 -41.73
#